data_AF-A0A3S0ZX15-F1
#
_entry.id   AF-A0A3S0ZX15-F1
#
_cell.length_a   1.000
_cell.length_b   1.000
_cell.length_c   1.000
_cell.angle_alpha   90.00
_cell.angle_beta   90.00
_cell.angle_gamma   90.00
#
_symmetry.space_group_name_H-M   'P 1'
#
loop_
_entity.id
_entity.type
_entity.pdbx_description
1 polymer ?
#
loop_
_entity_poly.entity_id
_entity_poly.type
_entity_poly.pdbx_seq_one_letter_code
_entity_poly.pdbx_strand_id
1 'polypeptide(L)'
;MTDIQVDMGGAALRNMVVFISWTVTSFLCHFCAKAFLSSIKLEINTEQDPDAAALQFRLNMWSASLVTLVQMVLCYLCVNMRNNKARNFLAAARVTHILATFATNISMAMMFASSTFAIKLMEPITSAITQYCILGTPMTSVAMASLPIIVGGAIAFSGNPLTDTSLTVGVAAAFISNVILAVRNLAIKKMGEDDKPVLTLNIRLSQMPFLMSSMMGLAILLLYLEKIGILPASAPYTISVCFLSGVFHVAYSFLSVVSHAVANIMKRVLVVLLLYLGGTRQAGLNNFLGLLVCVAGLFLYAWDKRPRDADSNQDGAAKTFSSNASSILGSNRGRVRFAMATLGLLLFTCVSAFYSGVPTSPRTIELVKRSHGDLISALTGNTREAATPFVREKIPEWTFGPQSLERPSWSDLEPDLSGYLVNDSLQIADFLQKSLIDDPEGSNFLSNKLQSTLEVIKETQRIHYNMFDAILRRYKYCMLIDTADFENKGDPAITAGEIYYLTRMGLQIVWYCNTQQCSEKNFDRAAELAKKFSTDDMVILVHGGGNINHYPEHDKFRFWAMEKFAGFQIFVFPQSIRVENANSEHWVKCQQLYCCNRNLTIVLRDLGSLEMARRYFDGDSRLIMAPDMAFHIGPVKRFISPAFDIMWVRRSDSEAPYYKEIPPHPPHLRLHVSDWLKFRTPLGGPSIERSFNAQLMGLFFVQRGRVVITDRVHGHILATLLDIPHVMLDNEHKKLSNYHRTWNKGLKNVRITDKPEEAMKMALELLETYKEVLPPRIPFTEISPAFLSYNWSKPETSYA
;
A
#
# COMPACT_ATOMS: atom_id res chain seq x y z
N MET A 1 -5.09 13.55 65.19
CA MET A 1 -4.84 12.34 64.37
C MET A 1 -5.87 12.27 63.26
N THR A 2 -5.75 13.12 62.24
CA THR A 2 -6.55 13.03 61.01
C THR A 2 -5.85 13.91 59.99
N ASP A 3 -4.83 13.36 59.33
CA ASP A 3 -4.31 13.85 58.06
C ASP A 3 -3.34 12.80 57.51
N ILE A 4 -3.12 12.82 56.20
CA ILE A 4 -2.31 11.87 55.41
C ILE A 4 -3.12 10.70 54.82
N GLN A 5 -4.01 10.99 53.86
CA GLN A 5 -4.28 10.00 52.78
C GLN A 5 -4.77 10.56 51.44
N VAL A 6 -4.51 11.83 51.12
CA VAL A 6 -4.94 12.40 49.82
C VAL A 6 -3.82 13.28 49.24
N ASP A 7 -2.89 12.72 48.45
CA ASP A 7 -2.28 13.43 47.28
C ASP A 7 -1.30 12.61 46.39
N MET A 8 -1.00 11.34 46.70
CA MET A 8 0.05 10.62 45.93
C MET A 8 -0.35 10.25 44.48
N GLY A 9 -1.64 10.00 44.21
CA GLY A 9 -2.11 9.59 42.86
C GLY A 9 -2.10 10.72 41.81
N GLY A 10 -2.36 11.97 42.22
CA GLY A 10 -2.43 13.11 41.31
C GLY A 10 -1.06 13.56 40.80
N ALA A 11 -0.02 13.46 41.65
CA ALA A 11 1.35 13.77 41.27
C ALA A 11 1.91 12.74 40.28
N ALA A 12 1.73 11.44 40.52
CA ALA A 12 2.22 10.39 39.62
C ALA A 12 1.58 10.49 38.22
N LEU A 13 0.27 10.71 38.14
CA LEU A 13 -0.44 10.89 36.88
C LEU A 13 0.05 12.13 36.11
N ARG A 14 0.24 13.25 36.81
CA ARG A 14 0.78 14.49 36.23
C ARG A 14 2.17 14.28 35.62
N ASN A 15 3.03 13.53 36.32
CA ASN A 15 4.39 13.23 35.88
C ASN A 15 4.40 12.33 34.64
N MET A 16 3.49 11.34 34.61
CA MET A 16 3.29 10.47 33.46
C MET A 16 2.80 11.26 32.23
N VAL A 17 1.83 12.17 32.40
CA VAL A 17 1.33 13.03 31.31
C VAL A 17 2.46 13.89 30.74
N VAL A 18 3.27 14.53 31.59
CA VAL A 18 4.41 15.34 31.14
C VAL A 18 5.41 14.48 30.36
N PHE A 19 5.73 13.27 30.83
CA PHE A 19 6.63 12.35 30.14
C PHE A 19 6.10 11.92 28.76
N ILE A 20 4.81 11.59 28.67
CA ILE A 20 4.16 11.22 27.40
C ILE A 20 4.16 12.41 26.45
N SER A 21 3.72 13.59 26.89
CA SER A 21 3.71 14.80 26.07
C SER A 21 5.12 15.14 25.57
N TRP A 22 6.14 14.99 26.42
CA TRP A 22 7.53 15.19 26.04
C TRP A 22 8.02 14.20 24.98
N THR A 23 7.64 12.93 25.12
CA THR A 23 7.98 11.87 24.15
C THR A 23 7.29 12.11 22.81
N VAL A 24 5.99 12.38 22.81
CA VAL A 24 5.17 12.59 21.60
C VAL A 24 5.61 13.84 20.85
N THR A 25 5.81 14.96 21.54
CA THR A 25 6.27 16.20 20.90
C THR A 25 7.70 16.06 20.34
N SER A 26 8.56 15.28 21.00
CA SER A 26 9.89 14.94 20.47
C SER A 26 9.78 14.08 19.20
N PHE A 27 8.92 13.06 19.19
CA PHE A 27 8.65 12.23 18.01
C PHE A 27 8.14 13.09 16.84
N LEU A 28 7.07 13.86 17.06
CA LEU A 28 6.43 14.67 16.02
C LEU A 28 7.39 15.73 15.44
N CYS A 29 8.23 16.35 16.27
CA CYS A 29 9.27 17.26 15.77
C CYS A 29 10.16 16.60 14.72
N HIS A 30 10.68 15.42 15.03
CA HIS A 30 11.66 14.73 14.19
C HIS A 30 11.01 14.04 12.99
N PHE A 31 9.78 13.55 13.17
CA PHE A 31 8.98 12.99 12.09
C PHE A 31 8.63 14.06 11.04
N CYS A 32 8.12 15.22 11.45
CA CYS A 32 7.85 16.34 10.55
C CYS A 32 9.12 16.90 9.89
N ALA A 33 10.24 16.97 10.63
CA ALA A 33 11.53 17.35 10.03
C ALA A 33 11.95 16.37 8.93
N LYS A 34 11.82 15.06 9.16
CA LYS A 34 12.16 14.06 8.16
C LYS A 34 11.22 14.08 6.95
N ALA A 35 9.93 14.32 7.16
CA ALA A 35 8.97 14.48 6.09
C ALA A 35 9.35 15.66 5.17
N PHE A 36 9.70 16.81 5.75
CA PHE A 36 10.22 17.97 5.01
C PHE A 36 11.50 17.65 4.23
N LEU A 37 12.50 17.06 4.88
CA LEU A 37 13.78 16.72 4.25
C LEU A 37 13.60 15.70 3.11
N SER A 38 12.56 14.88 3.17
CA SER A 38 12.28 13.86 2.15
C SER A 38 11.48 14.43 0.97
N SER A 39 10.70 15.51 1.16
CA SER A 39 9.94 16.14 0.07
C SER A 39 10.81 16.99 -0.87
N ILE A 40 11.98 17.46 -0.42
CA ILE A 40 12.92 18.30 -1.19
C ILE A 40 13.95 17.47 -2.01
N LYS A 41 13.83 16.13 -2.04
CA LYS A 41 14.73 15.29 -2.85
C LYS A 41 14.45 15.44 -4.34
N LEU A 42 15.53 15.55 -5.13
CA LEU A 42 15.45 15.48 -6.59
C LEU A 42 15.46 14.01 -7.03
N GLU A 43 14.58 13.64 -7.95
CA GLU A 43 14.66 12.38 -8.69
C GLU A 43 15.69 12.55 -9.81
N ILE A 44 16.98 12.44 -9.47
CA ILE A 44 18.06 12.42 -10.46
C ILE A 44 18.72 11.05 -10.44
N ASN A 45 18.77 10.40 -11.60
CA ASN A 45 19.48 9.15 -11.81
C ASN A 45 20.99 9.37 -11.64
N THR A 46 21.48 9.16 -10.42
CA THR A 46 22.89 9.37 -10.05
C THR A 46 23.89 8.45 -10.77
N GLU A 47 23.43 7.45 -11.53
CA GLU A 47 24.30 6.56 -12.32
C GLU A 47 24.83 7.21 -13.61
N GLN A 48 24.23 8.31 -14.09
CA GLN A 48 24.60 8.93 -15.38
C GLN A 48 25.34 10.27 -15.26
N ASP A 49 25.34 10.93 -14.08
CA ASP A 49 25.94 12.25 -13.90
C ASP A 49 26.67 12.38 -12.54
N PRO A 50 28.01 12.50 -12.52
CA PRO A 50 28.79 12.67 -11.28
C PRO A 50 28.48 13.98 -10.54
N ASP A 51 27.96 15.02 -11.22
CA ASP A 51 27.58 16.29 -10.58
C ASP A 51 26.24 16.19 -9.81
N ALA A 52 25.41 15.18 -10.12
CA ALA A 52 24.12 14.95 -9.48
C ALA A 52 24.24 14.56 -8.00
N ALA A 53 25.22 13.72 -7.66
CA ALA A 53 25.46 13.30 -6.27
C ALA A 53 25.93 14.50 -5.41
N ALA A 54 26.80 15.35 -5.96
CA ALA A 54 27.25 16.58 -5.30
C ALA A 54 26.11 17.59 -5.15
N LEU A 55 25.23 17.72 -6.14
CA LEU A 55 24.04 18.56 -6.09
C LEU A 55 23.05 18.08 -5.02
N GLN A 56 22.75 16.78 -4.97
CA GLN A 56 21.88 16.20 -3.95
C GLN A 56 22.45 16.36 -2.54
N PHE A 57 23.76 16.20 -2.38
CA PHE A 57 24.45 16.48 -1.11
C PHE A 57 24.27 17.95 -0.69
N ARG A 58 24.51 18.91 -1.60
CA ARG A 58 24.29 20.34 -1.33
C ARG A 58 22.84 20.61 -0.94
N LEU A 59 21.86 20.05 -1.65
CA LEU A 59 20.44 20.22 -1.35
C LEU A 59 20.05 19.64 0.01
N ASN A 60 20.62 18.50 0.41
CA ASN A 60 20.46 17.95 1.75
C ASN A 60 20.99 18.93 2.83
N MET A 61 22.10 19.62 2.56
CA MET A 61 22.66 20.62 3.47
C MET A 61 21.80 21.89 3.54
N TRP A 62 21.30 22.39 2.40
CA TRP A 62 20.42 23.56 2.35
C TRP A 62 19.09 23.30 3.05
N SER A 63 18.46 22.15 2.79
CA SER A 63 17.21 21.76 3.44
C SER A 63 17.39 21.53 4.95
N ALA A 64 18.47 20.87 5.38
CA ALA A 64 18.81 20.76 6.80
C ALA A 64 19.01 22.14 7.46
N SER A 65 19.62 23.08 6.76
CA SER A 65 19.80 24.46 7.24
C SER A 65 18.45 25.18 7.39
N LEU A 66 17.55 25.03 6.42
CA LEU A 66 16.25 25.68 6.40
C LEU A 66 15.34 25.19 7.54
N VAL A 67 15.21 23.87 7.74
CA VAL A 67 14.41 23.35 8.86
C VAL A 67 15.01 23.73 10.22
N THR A 68 16.34 23.79 10.33
CA THR A 68 17.03 24.25 11.54
C THR A 68 16.73 25.73 11.79
N LEU A 69 16.77 26.57 10.76
CA LEU A 69 16.46 27.99 10.87
C LEU A 69 15.03 28.20 11.39
N VAL A 70 14.05 27.49 10.83
CA VAL A 70 12.65 27.56 11.27
C VAL A 70 12.51 27.13 12.74
N GLN A 71 13.13 26.01 13.12
CA GLN A 71 13.14 25.54 14.51
C GLN A 71 13.75 26.59 15.46
N MET A 72 14.88 27.19 15.09
CA MET A 72 15.58 28.16 15.94
C MET A 72 14.88 29.51 16.01
N VAL A 73 14.30 30.01 14.92
CA VAL A 73 13.51 31.25 14.91
C VAL A 73 12.29 31.09 15.80
N LEU A 74 11.54 30.00 15.68
CA LEU A 74 10.39 29.75 16.55
C LEU A 74 10.81 29.58 18.01
N CYS A 75 11.92 28.89 18.30
CA CYS A 75 12.48 28.85 19.65
C CYS A 75 12.85 30.23 20.19
N TYR A 76 13.49 31.07 19.39
CA TYR A 76 13.87 32.42 19.79
C TYR A 76 12.66 33.31 20.09
N LEU A 77 11.61 33.22 19.27
CA LEU A 77 10.38 33.98 19.45
C LEU A 77 9.57 33.51 20.67
N CYS A 78 9.51 32.19 20.88
CA CYS A 78 8.64 31.59 21.89
C CYS A 78 9.29 31.46 23.27
N VAL A 79 10.61 31.33 23.34
CA VAL A 79 11.34 30.96 24.57
C VAL A 79 12.36 32.02 24.93
N ASN A 80 12.19 32.62 26.12
CA ASN A 80 13.15 33.54 26.70
C ASN A 80 13.99 32.80 27.76
N MET A 81 15.32 32.84 27.61
CA MET A 81 16.25 32.36 28.63
C MET A 81 16.87 33.55 29.35
N ARG A 82 16.61 33.68 30.65
CA ARG A 82 17.08 34.81 31.48
C ARG A 82 18.10 34.31 32.50
N ASN A 83 19.27 34.97 32.54
CA ASN A 83 20.26 34.81 33.59
C ASN A 83 21.09 36.11 33.69
N ASN A 84 21.05 36.79 34.83
CA ASN A 84 21.63 38.13 35.00
C ASN A 84 23.16 38.14 35.22
N LYS A 85 23.80 36.98 35.49
CA LYS A 85 25.23 36.92 35.87
C LYS A 85 26.15 36.25 34.82
N ALA A 86 25.62 35.48 33.86
CA ALA A 86 26.43 34.62 32.99
C ALA A 86 26.12 34.77 31.48
N ARG A 87 26.30 35.97 30.91
CA ARG A 87 25.97 36.28 29.50
C ARG A 87 26.74 35.43 28.48
N ASN A 88 28.05 35.25 28.67
CA ASN A 88 28.92 34.50 27.74
C ASN A 88 28.58 33.00 27.73
N PHE A 89 28.21 32.46 28.90
CA PHE A 89 27.77 31.08 29.01
C PHE A 89 26.43 30.85 28.30
N LEU A 90 25.49 31.78 28.48
CA LEU A 90 24.19 31.70 27.83
C LEU A 90 24.32 31.75 26.30
N ALA A 91 25.25 32.55 25.79
CA ALA A 91 25.60 32.56 24.38
C ALA A 91 26.16 31.20 23.93
N ALA A 92 27.10 30.60 24.68
CA ALA A 92 27.63 29.28 24.39
C ALA A 92 26.55 28.18 24.41
N ALA A 93 25.62 28.22 25.36
CA ALA A 93 24.50 27.27 25.43
C ALA A 93 23.55 27.39 24.23
N ARG A 94 23.30 28.62 23.75
CA ARG A 94 22.50 28.87 22.52
C ARG A 94 23.21 28.35 21.28
N VAL A 95 24.49 28.68 21.11
CA VAL A 95 25.29 28.24 19.96
C VAL A 95 25.39 26.73 19.91
N THR A 96 25.73 26.08 21.03
CA THR A 96 25.81 24.61 21.10
C THR A 96 24.45 23.94 20.85
N HIS A 97 23.35 24.54 21.29
CA HIS A 97 22.01 24.03 20.96
C HIS A 97 21.71 24.12 19.46
N ILE A 98 22.00 25.26 18.82
CA ILE A 98 21.82 25.47 17.37
C ILE A 98 22.67 24.45 16.60
N LEU A 99 23.96 24.32 16.94
CA LEU A 99 24.87 23.40 16.27
C LEU A 99 24.46 21.93 16.44
N ALA A 100 24.01 21.54 17.63
CA ALA A 100 23.51 20.18 17.87
C ALA A 100 22.24 19.88 17.08
N THR A 101 21.31 20.85 16.99
CA THR A 101 20.09 20.71 16.19
C THR A 101 20.41 20.63 14.70
N PHE A 102 21.32 21.48 14.22
CA PHE A 102 21.79 21.46 12.83
C PHE A 102 22.41 20.11 12.46
N ALA A 103 23.34 19.61 13.29
CA ALA A 103 23.97 18.30 13.08
C ALA A 103 22.95 17.14 13.10
N THR A 104 21.90 17.25 13.92
CA THR A 104 20.81 16.27 13.94
C THR A 104 19.98 16.30 12.64
N ASN A 105 19.69 17.49 12.11
CA ASN A 105 18.95 17.65 10.86
C ASN A 105 19.78 17.24 9.64
N ILE A 106 21.09 17.50 9.63
CA ILE A 106 22.04 16.95 8.63
C ILE A 106 21.96 15.43 8.63
N SER A 107 22.07 14.80 9.81
CA SER A 107 21.96 13.35 9.91
C SER A 107 20.65 12.84 9.33
N MET A 108 19.52 13.45 9.67
CA MET A 108 18.22 13.05 9.12
C MET A 108 18.07 13.34 7.61
N ALA A 109 18.83 14.27 7.04
CA ALA A 109 18.86 14.49 5.60
C ALA A 109 19.59 13.34 4.89
N MET A 110 20.63 12.81 5.53
CA MET A 110 21.54 11.80 4.97
C MET A 110 21.12 10.34 5.26
N MET A 111 20.33 10.08 6.31
CA MET A 111 19.87 8.74 6.67
C MET A 111 18.42 8.71 7.19
N PHE A 112 17.89 7.53 7.52
CA PHE A 112 16.58 7.40 8.18
C PHE A 112 16.56 8.10 9.54
N ALA A 113 15.42 8.69 9.91
CA ALA A 113 15.27 9.38 11.20
C ALA A 113 15.49 8.41 12.38
N SER A 114 14.92 7.20 12.32
CA SER A 114 15.14 6.18 13.33
C SER A 114 16.63 5.83 13.50
N SER A 115 17.39 5.71 12.41
CA SER A 115 18.85 5.47 12.47
C SER A 115 19.61 6.64 13.11
N THR A 116 19.24 7.88 12.78
CA THR A 116 19.81 9.08 13.42
C THR A 116 19.63 9.00 14.94
N PHE A 117 18.42 8.67 15.40
CA PHE A 117 18.13 8.60 16.82
C PHE A 117 18.72 7.37 17.51
N ALA A 118 18.94 6.26 16.79
CA ALA A 118 19.69 5.12 17.30
C ALA A 118 21.15 5.47 17.57
N ILE A 119 21.83 6.20 16.67
CA ILE A 119 23.18 6.73 16.95
C ILE A 119 23.13 7.74 18.11
N LYS A 120 22.07 8.54 18.22
CA LYS A 120 21.87 9.44 19.37
C LYS A 120 21.57 8.72 20.70
N LEU A 121 21.34 7.40 20.69
CA LEU A 121 21.32 6.60 21.92
C LEU A 121 22.72 6.47 22.53
N MET A 122 23.79 6.68 21.76
CA MET A 122 25.18 6.64 22.25
C MET A 122 25.58 7.86 23.10
N GLU A 123 24.65 8.77 23.45
CA GLU A 123 24.93 9.91 24.33
C GLU A 123 25.65 9.53 25.64
N PRO A 124 25.28 8.45 26.36
CA PRO A 124 25.98 8.03 27.58
C PRO A 124 27.49 7.88 27.39
N ILE A 125 27.91 7.41 26.22
CA ILE A 125 29.31 7.25 25.85
C ILE A 125 29.98 8.62 25.77
N THR A 126 29.41 9.53 24.98
CA THR A 126 29.96 10.89 24.83
C THR A 126 29.97 11.66 26.14
N SER A 127 28.94 11.50 26.98
CA SER A 127 28.84 12.13 28.30
C SER A 127 29.90 11.59 29.25
N ALA A 128 30.11 10.27 29.27
CA ALA A 128 31.09 9.65 30.15
C ALA A 128 32.54 9.93 29.72
N ILE A 129 32.84 9.93 28.42
CA ILE A 129 34.15 10.36 27.89
C ILE A 129 34.40 11.83 28.22
N THR A 130 33.41 12.72 27.99
CA THR A 130 33.55 14.15 28.29
C THR A 130 33.76 14.40 29.79
N GLN A 131 33.07 13.64 30.66
CA GLN A 131 33.28 13.70 32.12
C GLN A 131 34.66 13.18 32.52
N TYR A 132 35.14 12.08 31.95
CA TYR A 132 36.48 11.55 32.21
C TYR A 132 37.57 12.55 31.78
N CYS A 133 37.51 13.05 30.54
CA CYS A 133 38.53 13.95 30.00
C CYS A 133 38.57 15.33 30.67
N ILE A 134 37.42 15.85 31.15
CA ILE A 134 37.34 17.22 31.71
C ILE A 134 37.31 17.25 33.24
N LEU A 135 36.66 16.28 33.89
CA LEU A 135 36.53 16.21 35.35
C LEU A 135 37.42 15.15 36.00
N GLY A 136 38.10 14.30 35.22
CA GLY A 136 38.97 13.23 35.75
C GLY A 136 38.23 12.12 36.49
N THR A 137 36.90 12.00 36.34
CA THR A 137 36.10 11.00 37.06
C THR A 137 36.30 9.60 36.45
N PRO A 138 36.78 8.60 37.21
CA PRO A 138 37.03 7.26 36.68
C PRO A 138 35.71 6.57 36.26
N MET A 139 35.78 5.76 35.21
CA MET A 139 34.67 4.90 34.77
C MET A 139 34.67 3.59 35.56
N THR A 140 33.49 3.11 35.93
CA THR A 140 33.32 1.77 36.52
C THR A 140 33.53 0.70 35.44
N SER A 141 33.93 -0.51 35.85
CA SER A 141 34.09 -1.65 34.93
C SER A 141 32.79 -2.02 34.21
N VAL A 142 31.64 -1.85 34.86
CA VAL A 142 30.31 -2.10 34.27
C VAL A 142 29.97 -1.04 33.23
N ALA A 143 30.26 0.24 33.50
CA ALA A 143 30.09 1.29 32.50
C ALA A 143 30.98 1.01 31.28
N MET A 144 32.25 0.64 31.47
CA MET A 144 33.16 0.31 30.36
C MET A 144 32.67 -0.88 29.51
N ALA A 145 32.16 -1.95 30.14
CA ALA A 145 31.61 -3.10 29.44
C ALA A 145 30.32 -2.78 28.66
N SER A 146 29.53 -1.81 29.12
CA SER A 146 28.28 -1.40 28.46
C SER A 146 28.49 -0.59 27.18
N LEU A 147 29.59 0.17 27.04
CA LEU A 147 29.80 1.07 25.90
C LEU A 147 29.91 0.32 24.55
N PRO A 148 30.71 -0.75 24.40
CA PRO A 148 30.78 -1.50 23.14
C PRO A 148 29.44 -2.11 22.73
N ILE A 149 28.62 -2.54 23.70
CA ILE A 149 27.28 -3.11 23.46
C ILE A 149 26.34 -2.03 22.87
N ILE A 150 26.37 -0.82 23.43
CA ILE A 150 25.60 0.32 22.92
C ILE A 150 26.06 0.68 21.50
N VAL A 151 27.37 0.73 21.25
CA VAL A 151 27.92 1.06 19.92
C VAL A 151 27.53 0.00 18.89
N GLY A 152 27.79 -1.28 19.18
CA GLY A 152 27.50 -2.39 18.29
C GLY A 152 26.02 -2.48 17.94
N GLY A 153 25.14 -2.33 18.94
CA GLY A 153 23.69 -2.34 18.71
C GLY A 153 23.20 -1.18 17.84
N ALA A 154 23.67 0.05 18.09
CA ALA A 154 23.22 1.21 17.33
C ALA A 154 23.79 1.25 15.89
N ILE A 155 25.00 0.71 15.66
CA ILE A 155 25.53 0.51 14.29
C ILE A 155 24.76 -0.62 13.59
N ALA A 156 24.55 -1.76 14.25
CA ALA A 156 23.76 -2.87 13.69
C ALA A 156 22.34 -2.45 13.32
N PHE A 157 21.73 -1.56 14.11
CA PHE A 157 20.43 -0.95 13.79
C PHE A 157 20.50 -0.02 12.56
N SER A 158 21.57 0.76 12.42
CA SER A 158 21.67 1.83 11.43
C SER A 158 22.12 1.33 10.05
N GLY A 159 22.85 0.22 9.99
CA GLY A 159 23.44 -0.34 8.76
C GLY A 159 24.97 -0.29 8.78
N ASN A 160 25.63 -0.70 7.70
CA ASN A 160 27.09 -0.67 7.61
C ASN A 160 27.57 0.68 7.02
N PRO A 161 28.09 1.62 7.84
CA PRO A 161 28.55 2.91 7.34
C PRO A 161 29.77 2.78 6.42
N LEU A 162 30.55 1.70 6.50
CA LEU A 162 31.79 1.54 5.74
C LEU A 162 31.57 1.38 4.22
N THR A 163 30.34 1.12 3.79
CA THR A 163 29.99 0.86 2.39
C THR A 163 29.17 1.97 1.73
N ASP A 164 28.62 2.91 2.50
CA ASP A 164 27.74 3.98 2.01
C ASP A 164 28.20 5.35 2.54
N THR A 165 28.64 6.22 1.63
CA THR A 165 29.19 7.54 1.94
C THR A 165 28.14 8.47 2.55
N SER A 166 26.88 8.36 2.14
CA SER A 166 25.78 9.15 2.71
C SER A 166 25.46 8.74 4.14
N LEU A 167 25.47 7.42 4.40
CA LEU A 167 25.32 6.87 5.74
C LEU A 167 26.48 7.27 6.66
N THR A 168 27.71 7.31 6.14
CA THR A 168 28.90 7.76 6.90
C THR A 168 28.74 9.20 7.40
N VAL A 169 28.40 10.13 6.50
CA VAL A 169 28.21 11.55 6.88
C VAL A 169 27.07 11.69 7.88
N GLY A 170 25.98 10.96 7.68
CA GLY A 170 24.87 10.95 8.63
C GLY A 170 25.31 10.49 10.01
N VAL A 171 26.01 9.35 10.11
CA VAL A 171 26.42 8.75 11.39
C VAL A 171 27.36 9.70 12.13
N ALA A 172 28.31 10.30 11.40
CA ALA A 172 29.20 11.31 11.95
C ALA A 172 28.43 12.52 12.50
N ALA A 173 27.48 13.07 11.74
CA ALA A 173 26.69 14.22 12.17
C ALA A 173 25.81 13.90 13.42
N ALA A 174 25.19 12.72 13.47
CA ALA A 174 24.44 12.27 14.65
C ALA A 174 25.36 12.15 15.88
N PHE A 175 26.55 11.58 15.74
CA PHE A 175 27.49 11.43 16.83
C PHE A 175 28.06 12.80 17.30
N ILE A 176 28.42 13.68 16.37
CA ILE A 176 28.84 15.06 16.66
C ILE A 176 27.77 15.80 17.48
N SER A 177 26.49 15.61 17.14
CA SER A 177 25.40 16.21 17.91
C SER A 177 25.39 15.75 19.39
N ASN A 178 25.73 14.49 19.68
CA ASN A 178 25.84 14.00 21.05
C ASN A 178 27.03 14.64 21.78
N VAL A 179 28.17 14.78 21.12
CA VAL A 179 29.37 15.42 21.71
C VAL A 179 29.07 16.89 22.08
N ILE A 180 28.46 17.65 21.15
CA ILE A 180 28.08 19.05 21.40
C ILE A 180 27.13 19.15 22.59
N LEU A 181 26.13 18.27 22.66
CA LEU A 181 25.18 18.22 23.78
C LEU A 181 25.84 17.80 25.10
N ALA A 182 26.79 16.86 25.06
CA ALA A 182 27.54 16.43 26.24
C ALA A 182 28.38 17.57 26.83
N VAL A 183 29.09 18.31 25.98
CA VAL A 183 29.85 19.51 26.38
C VAL A 183 28.91 20.57 26.97
N ARG A 184 27.78 20.85 26.31
CA ARG A 184 26.77 21.79 26.83
C ARG A 184 26.24 21.36 28.20
N ASN A 185 25.86 20.10 28.35
CA ASN A 185 25.28 19.58 29.59
C ASN A 185 26.30 19.60 30.73
N LEU A 186 27.58 19.33 30.46
CA LEU A 186 28.66 19.47 31.44
C LEU A 186 28.88 20.92 31.84
N ALA A 187 28.88 21.83 30.87
CA ALA A 187 29.02 23.26 31.12
C ALA A 187 27.89 23.76 32.05
N ILE A 188 26.65 23.31 31.83
CA ILE A 188 25.50 23.65 32.70
C ILE A 188 25.65 23.03 34.10
N LYS A 189 26.19 21.82 34.19
CA LYS A 189 26.41 21.13 35.46
C LYS A 189 27.45 21.82 36.36
N LYS A 190 28.43 22.52 35.77
CA LYS A 190 29.48 23.25 36.51
C LYS A 190 28.99 24.58 37.11
N MET A 191 27.78 25.02 36.79
CA MET A 191 27.18 26.25 37.33
C MET A 191 26.60 26.00 38.73
N GLY A 192 26.71 26.99 39.62
CA GLY A 192 25.98 26.99 40.89
C GLY A 192 24.46 26.93 40.64
N GLU A 193 23.70 26.40 41.60
CA GLU A 193 22.24 26.23 41.44
C GLU A 193 21.51 27.54 41.13
N ASP A 194 21.94 28.65 41.74
CA ASP A 194 21.40 29.99 41.52
C ASP A 194 21.78 30.60 40.15
N ASP A 195 22.80 30.06 39.50
CA ASP A 195 23.31 30.53 38.21
C ASP A 195 22.81 29.68 37.02
N LYS A 196 21.95 28.68 37.25
CA LYS A 196 21.36 27.87 36.17
C LYS A 196 20.34 28.69 35.36
N PRO A 197 20.36 28.63 34.02
CA PRO A 197 19.42 29.37 33.20
C PRO A 197 17.99 28.83 33.36
N VAL A 198 17.05 29.71 33.72
CA VAL A 198 15.62 29.39 33.77
C VAL A 198 15.01 29.69 32.40
N LEU A 199 14.32 28.70 31.82
CA LEU A 199 13.56 28.88 30.59
C LEU A 199 12.16 29.41 30.94
N THR A 200 11.81 30.54 30.35
CA THR A 200 10.47 31.13 30.45
C THR A 200 9.84 31.23 29.07
N LEU A 201 8.57 30.84 28.93
CA LEU A 201 7.83 31.10 27.70
C LEU A 201 7.54 32.61 27.59
N ASN A 202 7.90 33.21 26.47
CA ASN A 202 7.62 34.62 26.19
C ASN A 202 6.16 34.84 25.72
N ILE A 203 5.47 33.75 25.41
CA ILE A 203 4.07 33.77 24.96
C ILE A 203 3.16 33.63 26.19
N ARG A 204 2.28 34.60 26.40
CA ARG A 204 1.24 34.49 27.43
C ARG A 204 0.24 33.41 27.03
N LEU A 205 -0.26 32.65 28.00
CA LEU A 205 -1.24 31.58 27.74
C LEU A 205 -2.49 32.08 26.99
N SER A 206 -2.84 33.37 27.15
CA SER A 206 -3.94 34.04 26.43
C SER A 206 -3.67 34.30 24.93
N GLN A 207 -2.41 34.25 24.49
CA GLN A 207 -2.00 34.50 23.09
C GLN A 207 -1.90 33.20 22.27
N MET A 208 -1.96 32.03 22.92
CA MET A 208 -1.88 30.73 22.26
C MET A 208 -3.05 30.41 21.32
N PRO A 209 -4.33 30.72 21.64
CA PRO A 209 -5.43 30.52 20.71
C PRO A 209 -5.28 31.34 19.42
N PHE A 210 -4.78 32.58 19.53
CA PHE A 210 -4.48 33.42 18.37
C PHE A 210 -3.40 32.80 17.49
N LEU A 211 -2.34 32.27 18.10
CA LEU A 211 -1.29 31.54 17.38
C LEU A 211 -1.86 30.32 16.66
N MET A 212 -2.71 29.52 17.31
CA MET A 212 -3.33 28.34 16.68
C MET A 212 -4.28 28.71 15.54
N SER A 213 -5.09 29.74 15.69
CA SER A 213 -5.96 30.25 14.61
C SER A 213 -5.14 30.80 13.44
N SER A 214 -4.01 31.47 13.71
CA SER A 214 -3.11 31.95 12.66
C SER A 214 -2.43 30.81 11.89
N MET A 215 -2.11 29.70 12.56
CA MET A 215 -1.56 28.49 11.93
C MET A 215 -2.59 27.80 11.04
N MET A 216 -3.83 27.68 11.50
CA MET A 216 -4.94 27.15 10.69
C MET A 216 -5.22 28.05 9.49
N GLY A 217 -5.21 29.37 9.68
CA GLY A 217 -5.38 30.35 8.60
C GLY A 217 -4.27 30.25 7.55
N LEU A 218 -3.01 30.07 7.97
CA LEU A 218 -1.88 29.87 7.05
C LEU A 218 -2.02 28.56 6.26
N ALA A 219 -2.44 27.46 6.90
CA ALA A 219 -2.66 26.19 6.22
C ALA A 219 -3.78 26.29 5.16
N ILE A 220 -4.90 26.94 5.50
CA ILE A 220 -6.01 27.20 4.57
C ILE A 220 -5.55 28.10 3.41
N LEU A 221 -4.75 29.14 3.70
CA LEU A 221 -4.19 30.01 2.68
C LEU A 221 -3.28 29.25 1.72
N LEU A 222 -2.40 28.38 2.22
CA LEU A 222 -1.50 27.58 1.37
C LEU A 222 -2.28 26.62 0.45
N LEU A 223 -3.34 25.99 0.97
CA LEU A 223 -4.23 25.14 0.17
C LEU A 223 -5.03 25.94 -0.86
N TYR A 224 -5.45 27.17 -0.51
CA TYR A 224 -6.10 28.07 -1.46
C TYR A 224 -5.15 28.51 -2.58
N LEU A 225 -3.89 28.85 -2.25
CA LEU A 225 -2.85 29.24 -3.19
C LEU A 225 -2.47 28.09 -4.16
N GLU A 226 -2.52 26.84 -3.69
CA GLU A 226 -2.41 25.65 -4.55
C GLU A 226 -3.61 25.52 -5.48
N LYS A 227 -4.84 25.65 -4.96
CA LYS A 227 -6.07 25.53 -5.77
C LYS A 227 -6.14 26.53 -6.91
N ILE A 228 -5.57 27.73 -6.74
CA ILE A 228 -5.50 28.77 -7.79
C ILE A 228 -4.23 28.67 -8.65
N GLY A 229 -3.37 27.67 -8.43
CA GLY A 229 -2.21 27.37 -9.27
C GLY A 229 -0.96 28.23 -9.02
N ILE A 230 -0.90 29.01 -7.94
CA ILE A 230 0.30 29.82 -7.60
C ILE A 230 1.39 28.94 -6.98
N LEU A 231 1.01 27.95 -6.19
CA LEU A 231 1.92 26.99 -5.57
C LEU A 231 1.77 25.61 -6.21
N PRO A 232 2.87 24.86 -6.38
CA PRO A 232 2.78 23.46 -6.81
C PRO A 232 2.11 22.60 -5.74
N ALA A 233 1.45 21.51 -6.15
CA ALA A 233 0.65 20.65 -5.27
C ALA A 233 1.39 20.07 -4.05
N SER A 234 2.72 19.94 -4.13
CA SER A 234 3.56 19.45 -3.03
C SER A 234 3.99 20.53 -2.04
N ALA A 235 3.80 21.82 -2.35
CA ALA A 235 4.27 22.93 -1.53
C ALA A 235 3.51 23.10 -0.21
N PRO A 236 2.16 23.03 -0.16
CA PRO A 236 1.42 23.19 1.10
C PRO A 236 1.81 22.12 2.13
N TYR A 237 1.93 20.86 1.71
CA TYR A 237 2.44 19.79 2.55
C TYR A 237 3.85 20.09 3.06
N THR A 238 4.79 20.38 2.14
CA THR A 238 6.21 20.63 2.46
C THR A 238 6.40 21.79 3.44
N ILE A 239 5.72 22.91 3.22
CA ILE A 239 5.79 24.09 4.08
C ILE A 239 5.17 23.78 5.45
N SER A 240 4.03 23.09 5.48
CA SER A 240 3.33 22.74 6.72
C SER A 240 4.17 21.83 7.62
N VAL A 241 4.76 20.77 7.08
CA VAL A 241 5.60 19.85 7.88
C VAL A 241 6.88 20.52 8.38
N CYS A 242 7.47 21.45 7.62
CA CYS A 242 8.62 22.25 8.07
C CYS A 242 8.27 23.13 9.28
N PHE A 243 7.18 23.88 9.18
CA PHE A 243 6.73 24.76 10.24
C PHE A 243 6.32 23.99 11.50
N LEU A 244 5.59 22.90 11.32
CA LEU A 244 5.10 22.05 12.40
C LEU A 244 6.26 21.37 13.16
N SER A 245 7.35 21.01 12.46
CA SER A 245 8.58 20.58 13.11
C SER A 245 9.11 21.63 14.08
N GLY A 246 9.11 22.92 13.68
CA GLY A 246 9.54 24.02 14.54
C GLY A 246 8.65 24.23 15.77
N VAL A 247 7.32 24.13 15.61
CA VAL A 247 6.37 24.21 16.75
C VAL A 247 6.61 23.10 17.76
N PHE A 248 6.76 21.86 17.28
CA PHE A 248 7.07 20.74 18.18
C PHE A 248 8.47 20.85 18.78
N HIS A 249 9.43 21.46 18.08
CA HIS A 249 10.76 21.74 18.62
C HIS A 249 10.71 22.64 19.85
N VAL A 250 9.90 23.70 19.81
CA VAL A 250 9.63 24.55 20.97
C VAL A 250 9.00 23.73 22.10
N ALA A 251 7.97 22.94 21.79
CA ALA A 251 7.20 22.18 22.78
C ALA A 251 8.06 21.17 23.55
N TYR A 252 8.82 20.30 22.88
CA TYR A 252 9.62 19.29 23.58
C TYR A 252 10.86 19.87 24.26
N SER A 253 11.40 20.98 23.75
CA SER A 253 12.52 21.69 24.39
C SER A 253 12.08 22.33 25.70
N PHE A 254 10.86 22.87 25.77
CA PHE A 254 10.29 23.40 27.00
C PHE A 254 9.93 22.31 28.03
N LEU A 255 9.46 21.15 27.58
CA LEU A 255 9.13 20.01 28.45
C LEU A 255 10.36 19.24 28.97
N SER A 256 11.56 19.54 28.46
CA SER A 256 12.82 18.82 28.76
C SER A 256 13.37 18.98 30.19
N VAL A 257 12.64 19.66 31.09
CA VAL A 257 13.07 19.98 32.47
C VAL A 257 13.00 18.76 33.42
N VAL A 258 12.48 17.61 32.96
CA VAL A 258 12.42 16.38 33.76
C VAL A 258 13.82 15.76 33.90
N SER A 259 14.47 16.02 35.03
CA SER A 259 15.87 15.64 35.30
C SER A 259 16.00 14.21 35.84
N HIS A 260 15.51 13.20 35.12
CA HIS A 260 15.77 11.79 35.46
C HIS A 260 16.46 11.08 34.30
N ALA A 261 17.72 10.68 34.50
CA ALA A 261 18.56 10.07 33.47
C ALA A 261 17.89 8.85 32.81
N VAL A 262 17.18 8.02 33.60
CA VAL A 262 16.45 6.85 33.09
C VAL A 262 15.25 7.28 32.22
N ALA A 263 14.51 8.32 32.61
CA ALA A 263 13.40 8.83 31.82
C ALA A 263 13.90 9.38 30.47
N ASN A 264 15.05 10.07 30.47
CA ASN A 264 15.67 10.56 29.24
C ASN A 264 16.08 9.42 28.30
N ILE A 265 16.62 8.33 28.85
CA ILE A 265 16.95 7.12 28.07
C ILE A 265 15.67 6.48 27.51
N MET A 266 14.65 6.27 28.34
CA MET A 266 13.37 5.69 27.92
C MET A 266 12.69 6.52 26.83
N LYS A 267 12.65 7.86 26.99
CA LYS A 267 12.12 8.76 25.95
C LYS A 267 12.83 8.56 24.63
N ARG A 268 14.16 8.47 24.64
CA ARG A 268 14.96 8.30 23.41
C ARG A 268 14.68 6.96 22.74
N VAL A 269 14.61 5.87 23.51
CA VAL A 269 14.28 4.53 22.97
C VAL A 269 12.86 4.53 22.38
N LEU A 270 11.89 5.13 23.06
CA LEU A 270 10.52 5.26 22.56
C LEU A 270 10.45 6.10 21.29
N VAL A 271 11.19 7.21 21.21
CA VAL A 271 11.26 8.02 19.98
C VAL A 271 11.88 7.22 18.82
N VAL A 272 12.93 6.42 19.07
CA VAL A 272 13.49 5.53 18.03
C VAL A 272 12.46 4.53 17.53
N LEU A 273 11.72 3.89 18.45
CA LEU A 273 10.66 2.92 18.10
C LEU A 273 9.53 3.58 17.33
N LEU A 274 9.04 4.75 17.76
CA LEU A 274 7.98 5.49 17.07
C LEU A 274 8.43 5.96 15.68
N LEU A 275 9.67 6.44 15.54
CA LEU A 275 10.23 6.81 14.22
C LEU A 275 10.51 5.59 13.34
N TYR A 276 10.73 4.42 13.93
CA TYR A 276 10.90 3.17 13.20
C TYR A 276 9.54 2.64 12.69
N LEU A 277 8.51 2.65 13.53
CA LEU A 277 7.15 2.23 13.17
C LEU A 277 6.44 3.23 12.24
N GLY A 278 6.66 4.54 12.43
CA GLY A 278 6.08 5.59 11.60
C GLY A 278 6.91 5.94 10.36
N GLY A 279 8.11 5.40 10.22
CA GLY A 279 9.00 5.65 9.07
C GLY A 279 8.77 4.67 7.92
N THR A 280 9.20 5.04 6.72
CA THR A 280 9.10 4.19 5.51
C THR A 280 10.12 3.04 5.45
N ARG A 281 10.84 2.76 6.55
CA ARG A 281 11.89 1.74 6.59
C ARG A 281 11.25 0.36 6.74
N GLN A 282 11.52 -0.55 5.80
CA GLN A 282 11.08 -1.95 5.90
C GLN A 282 11.72 -2.63 7.13
N ALA A 283 10.90 -3.33 7.91
CA ALA A 283 11.30 -3.89 9.19
C ALA A 283 12.15 -5.16 9.02
N GLY A 284 13.48 -5.01 9.04
CA GLY A 284 14.43 -6.12 9.02
C GLY A 284 14.71 -6.66 10.43
N LEU A 285 14.75 -7.99 10.59
CA LEU A 285 15.04 -8.67 11.86
C LEU A 285 16.39 -8.21 12.45
N ASN A 286 17.41 -8.03 11.63
CA ASN A 286 18.74 -7.59 12.07
C ASN A 286 18.73 -6.18 12.67
N ASN A 287 17.91 -5.28 12.12
CA ASN A 287 17.79 -3.93 12.66
C ASN A 287 17.15 -4.02 14.05
N PHE A 288 16.05 -4.76 14.19
CA PHE A 288 15.37 -4.94 15.47
C PHE A 288 16.28 -5.57 16.54
N LEU A 289 17.05 -6.61 16.18
CA LEU A 289 18.05 -7.22 17.05
C LEU A 289 19.14 -6.21 17.47
N GLY A 290 19.62 -5.38 16.52
CA GLY A 290 20.56 -4.30 16.83
C GLY A 290 20.02 -3.30 17.85
N LEU A 291 18.74 -2.91 17.73
CA LEU A 291 18.09 -2.04 18.71
C LEU A 291 17.99 -2.70 20.09
N LEU A 292 17.60 -3.97 20.15
CA LEU A 292 17.52 -4.72 21.41
C LEU A 292 18.87 -4.78 22.13
N VAL A 293 19.94 -5.08 21.38
CA VAL A 293 21.32 -5.07 21.91
C VAL A 293 21.69 -3.69 22.43
N CYS A 294 21.39 -2.62 21.68
CA CYS A 294 21.66 -1.25 22.11
C CYS A 294 20.92 -0.90 23.41
N VAL A 295 19.63 -1.29 23.51
CA VAL A 295 18.78 -1.04 24.68
C VAL A 295 19.30 -1.81 25.90
N ALA A 296 19.70 -3.07 25.74
CA ALA A 296 20.31 -3.85 26.81
C ALA A 296 21.58 -3.17 27.36
N GLY A 297 22.45 -2.67 26.47
CA GLY A 297 23.63 -1.89 26.87
C GLY A 297 23.29 -0.62 27.65
N LEU A 298 22.26 0.12 27.23
CA LEU A 298 21.78 1.32 27.95
C LEU A 298 21.22 1.00 29.33
N PHE A 299 20.50 -0.12 29.47
CA PHE A 299 20.00 -0.57 30.76
C PHE A 299 21.14 -0.94 31.72
N LEU A 300 22.16 -1.63 31.24
CA LEU A 300 23.37 -1.94 32.03
C LEU A 300 24.08 -0.67 32.49
N TYR A 301 24.28 0.30 31.59
CA TYR A 301 24.88 1.59 31.92
C TYR A 301 24.05 2.36 32.95
N ALA A 302 22.72 2.42 32.76
CA ALA A 302 21.83 3.10 33.68
C ALA A 302 21.74 2.40 35.04
N TRP A 303 21.88 1.08 35.09
CA TRP A 303 21.91 0.28 36.30
C TRP A 303 23.14 0.58 37.16
N ASP A 304 24.30 0.70 36.54
CA ASP A 304 25.55 1.03 37.24
C ASP A 304 25.54 2.45 37.84
N LYS A 305 24.94 3.41 37.13
CA LYS A 305 24.79 4.80 37.61
C LYS A 305 23.68 4.99 38.64
N ARG A 306 23.00 3.92 39.09
CA ARG A 306 22.06 4.02 40.21
C ARG A 306 22.83 4.33 41.49
N PRO A 307 22.37 5.28 42.32
CA PRO A 307 22.97 5.50 43.63
C PRO A 307 22.88 4.19 44.43
N ARG A 308 24.03 3.67 44.88
CA ARG A 308 24.11 2.58 45.86
C ARG A 308 24.18 3.24 47.23
N ASP A 309 23.29 2.85 48.13
CA ASP A 309 22.85 3.62 49.30
C ASP A 309 23.97 4.19 50.19
N ALA A 310 23.84 5.48 50.52
CA ALA A 310 24.47 6.13 51.67
C ALA A 310 23.55 7.25 52.19
N ASP A 311 23.01 7.02 53.40
CA ASP A 311 22.54 7.94 54.43
C ASP A 311 21.57 9.10 54.13
N SER A 312 20.39 8.99 54.79
CA SER A 312 19.57 10.07 55.35
C SER A 312 19.55 11.41 54.61
N ASN A 313 18.71 11.52 53.57
CA ASN A 313 17.78 12.64 53.37
C ASN A 313 16.93 12.36 52.12
N GLN A 314 15.92 11.50 52.30
CA GLN A 314 14.90 11.17 51.29
C GLN A 314 13.97 12.34 50.91
N ASP A 315 14.30 13.57 51.34
CA ASP A 315 13.50 14.76 51.10
C ASP A 315 13.96 15.59 49.88
N GLY A 316 15.17 15.36 49.35
CA GLY A 316 15.73 16.23 48.30
C GLY A 316 15.21 15.96 46.87
N ALA A 317 15.17 14.69 46.45
CA ALA A 317 14.89 14.31 45.06
C ALA A 317 13.39 14.35 44.71
N ALA A 318 12.51 14.01 45.67
CA ALA A 318 11.07 14.20 45.53
C ALA A 318 10.70 15.70 45.54
N LYS A 319 11.44 16.54 46.29
CA LYS A 319 11.27 18.00 46.28
C LYS A 319 11.74 18.65 44.97
N THR A 320 12.76 18.14 44.27
CA THR A 320 13.19 18.71 42.96
C THR A 320 12.28 18.31 41.80
N PHE A 321 11.75 17.08 41.82
CA PHE A 321 10.70 16.68 40.87
C PHE A 321 9.42 17.50 41.11
N SER A 322 9.06 17.70 42.39
CA SER A 322 7.90 18.49 42.81
C SER A 322 8.05 19.99 42.54
N SER A 323 9.21 20.62 42.79
CA SER A 323 9.39 22.08 42.70
C SER A 323 9.43 22.61 41.27
N ASN A 324 10.09 21.90 40.34
CA ASN A 324 10.09 22.29 38.93
C ASN A 324 8.74 21.98 38.26
N ALA A 325 8.09 20.86 38.61
CA ALA A 325 6.74 20.55 38.16
C ALA A 325 5.70 21.53 38.77
N SER A 326 5.83 21.92 40.03
CA SER A 326 4.92 22.86 40.70
C SER A 326 5.17 24.31 40.29
N SER A 327 6.36 24.68 39.79
CA SER A 327 6.58 26.00 39.16
C SER A 327 5.92 26.12 37.79
N ILE A 328 5.85 25.03 37.01
CA ILE A 328 5.16 24.97 35.71
C ILE A 328 3.64 24.78 35.90
N LEU A 329 3.22 24.09 36.96
CA LEU A 329 1.82 23.73 37.26
C LEU A 329 1.21 24.48 38.45
N GLY A 330 1.90 25.50 38.97
CA GLY A 330 1.44 26.36 40.05
C GLY A 330 0.23 27.18 39.62
N SER A 331 -0.94 26.77 40.12
CA SER A 331 -2.26 27.40 39.98
C SER A 331 -2.74 27.66 38.55
N ASN A 332 -3.28 26.62 37.91
CA ASN A 332 -4.65 26.64 37.38
C ASN A 332 -4.97 25.32 36.65
N ARG A 333 -6.03 24.62 37.09
CA ARG A 333 -6.63 23.45 36.39
C ARG A 333 -6.91 23.71 34.89
N GLY A 334 -7.03 25.00 34.49
CA GLY A 334 -7.16 25.42 33.09
C GLY A 334 -5.92 25.15 32.22
N ARG A 335 -4.69 25.19 32.76
CA ARG A 335 -3.47 25.04 31.93
C ARG A 335 -3.20 23.60 31.49
N VAL A 336 -3.56 22.61 32.32
CA VAL A 336 -3.43 21.18 31.98
C VAL A 336 -4.50 20.75 30.99
N ARG A 337 -5.75 21.19 31.19
CA ARG A 337 -6.84 21.00 30.22
C ARG A 337 -6.52 21.66 28.88
N PHE A 338 -5.88 22.82 28.91
CA PHE A 338 -5.41 23.53 27.72
C PHE A 338 -4.25 22.80 27.03
N ALA A 339 -3.22 22.34 27.76
CA ALA A 339 -2.12 21.55 27.19
C ALA A 339 -2.61 20.27 26.49
N MET A 340 -3.58 19.58 27.10
CA MET A 340 -4.24 18.40 26.52
C MET A 340 -5.10 18.76 25.29
N ALA A 341 -5.83 19.88 25.32
CA ALA A 341 -6.60 20.37 24.18
C ALA A 341 -5.70 20.83 23.02
N THR A 342 -4.59 21.51 23.30
CA THR A 342 -3.59 21.89 22.29
C THR A 342 -2.87 20.69 21.71
N LEU A 343 -2.59 19.64 22.51
CA LEU A 343 -2.01 18.40 22.02
C LEU A 343 -3.01 17.65 21.12
N GLY A 344 -4.29 17.60 21.52
CA GLY A 344 -5.37 17.02 20.73
C GLY A 344 -5.62 17.76 19.41
N LEU A 345 -5.59 19.09 19.42
CA LEU A 345 -5.77 19.92 18.21
C LEU A 345 -4.53 19.91 17.30
N LEU A 346 -3.32 19.83 17.87
CA LEU A 346 -2.08 19.64 17.12
C LEU A 346 -2.00 18.24 16.50
N LEU A 347 -2.46 17.21 17.21
CA LEU A 347 -2.63 15.86 16.65
C LEU A 347 -3.68 15.86 15.55
N PHE A 348 -4.81 16.55 15.73
CA PHE A 348 -5.86 16.67 14.71
C PHE A 348 -5.37 17.41 13.46
N THR A 349 -4.59 18.49 13.61
CA THR A 349 -3.99 19.22 12.49
C THR A 349 -2.84 18.46 11.82
N CYS A 350 -2.06 17.67 12.57
CA CYS A 350 -1.14 16.69 11.99
C CYS A 350 -1.93 15.67 11.15
N VAL A 351 -2.97 15.06 11.71
CA VAL A 351 -3.79 14.06 11.02
C VAL A 351 -4.46 14.65 9.78
N SER A 352 -5.00 15.87 9.85
CA SER A 352 -5.63 16.52 8.68
C SER A 352 -4.61 16.94 7.61
N ALA A 353 -3.42 17.44 7.98
CA ALA A 353 -2.33 17.71 7.03
C ALA A 353 -1.75 16.41 6.41
N PHE A 354 -1.79 15.29 7.16
CA PHE A 354 -1.46 13.96 6.66
C PHE A 354 -2.54 13.39 5.73
N TYR A 355 -3.82 13.66 5.99
CA TYR A 355 -4.92 13.21 5.13
C TYR A 355 -5.06 14.02 3.83
N SER A 356 -4.55 15.25 3.78
CA SER A 356 -4.70 16.14 2.62
C SER A 356 -3.45 16.30 1.76
N GLY A 357 -2.29 15.76 2.17
CA GLY A 357 -1.01 16.05 1.52
C GLY A 357 -0.10 14.84 1.23
N VAL A 358 -0.57 13.60 1.32
CA VAL A 358 0.18 12.47 0.74
C VAL A 358 0.01 12.57 -0.78
N PRO A 359 1.07 12.82 -1.55
CA PRO A 359 0.99 12.71 -3.00
C PRO A 359 0.62 11.26 -3.31
N THR A 360 -0.54 11.06 -3.93
CA THR A 360 -0.96 9.78 -4.50
C THR A 360 -0.26 9.51 -5.84
N SER A 361 1.07 9.70 -5.87
CA SER A 361 1.92 9.11 -6.90
C SER A 361 3.03 8.28 -6.23
N PRO A 362 3.28 7.04 -6.67
CA PRO A 362 4.41 6.29 -6.19
C PRO A 362 5.67 6.89 -6.80
N ARG A 363 6.46 7.63 -6.01
CA ARG A 363 7.85 7.91 -6.36
C ARG A 363 8.59 6.58 -6.44
N THR A 364 9.09 6.31 -7.63
CA THR A 364 9.91 5.18 -8.06
C THR A 364 10.98 4.85 -7.02
N ILE A 365 10.90 3.64 -6.45
CA ILE A 365 12.03 3.05 -5.71
C ILE A 365 12.94 2.44 -6.78
N GLU A 366 14.00 3.15 -7.16
CA GLU A 366 15.14 2.53 -7.81
C GLU A 366 15.75 1.51 -6.83
N LEU A 367 15.63 0.23 -7.18
CA LEU A 367 16.36 -0.86 -6.58
C LEU A 367 17.82 -0.77 -7.06
N VAL A 368 18.71 -0.30 -6.19
CA VAL A 368 20.15 -0.46 -6.32
C VAL A 368 20.45 -1.94 -6.60
N LYS A 369 21.03 -2.20 -7.77
CA LYS A 369 21.65 -3.47 -8.17
C LYS A 369 22.64 -3.91 -7.09
N ARG A 370 22.22 -4.79 -6.19
CA ARG A 370 23.14 -5.72 -5.56
C ARG A 370 23.36 -6.87 -6.55
N SER A 371 24.62 -7.02 -6.95
CA SER A 371 25.23 -8.19 -7.60
C SER A 371 24.28 -9.39 -7.65
N HIS A 372 23.76 -9.66 -8.85
CA HIS A 372 22.92 -10.82 -9.18
C HIS A 372 23.68 -12.16 -9.09
N GLY A 373 24.97 -12.15 -8.73
CA GLY A 373 25.82 -13.35 -8.67
C GLY A 373 25.81 -14.06 -7.31
N ASP A 374 25.76 -13.32 -6.20
CA ASP A 374 26.08 -13.92 -4.90
C ASP A 374 24.87 -14.55 -4.19
N LEU A 375 23.66 -14.03 -4.45
CA LEU A 375 22.42 -14.56 -3.85
C LEU A 375 21.97 -15.88 -4.49
N ILE A 376 22.36 -16.14 -5.74
CA ILE A 376 22.02 -17.40 -6.42
C ILE A 376 22.84 -18.55 -5.83
N SER A 377 24.13 -18.35 -5.49
CA SER A 377 24.95 -19.41 -4.90
C SER A 377 24.46 -19.89 -3.52
N ALA A 378 23.80 -19.02 -2.76
CA ALA A 378 23.26 -19.33 -1.43
C ALA A 378 21.83 -19.93 -1.48
N LEU A 379 21.10 -19.71 -2.58
CA LEU A 379 19.75 -20.26 -2.80
C LEU A 379 19.76 -21.55 -3.63
N THR A 380 20.78 -21.78 -4.46
CA THR A 380 21.03 -23.07 -5.11
C THR A 380 21.80 -23.97 -4.15
N GLY A 381 21.12 -24.38 -3.08
CA GLY A 381 21.51 -25.55 -2.32
C GLY A 381 21.64 -26.72 -3.29
N ASN A 382 22.86 -27.20 -3.43
CA ASN A 382 23.23 -28.35 -4.23
C ASN A 382 22.58 -29.60 -3.59
N THR A 383 21.31 -29.83 -3.88
CA THR A 383 20.61 -31.08 -3.55
C THR A 383 20.20 -31.73 -4.86
N ARG A 384 20.92 -32.83 -5.13
CA ARG A 384 20.68 -33.86 -6.13
C ARG A 384 19.27 -33.85 -6.73
N GLU A 385 19.27 -33.84 -8.06
CA GLU A 385 18.17 -34.18 -8.94
C GLU A 385 17.28 -35.31 -8.38
N ALA A 386 16.04 -34.95 -8.08
CA ALA A 386 14.92 -35.88 -8.07
C ALA A 386 13.81 -35.23 -8.91
N ALA A 387 13.47 -35.89 -10.01
CA ALA A 387 12.50 -35.44 -11.00
C ALA A 387 11.15 -35.06 -10.36
N THR A 388 10.72 -33.81 -10.54
CA THR A 388 9.32 -33.39 -10.43
C THR A 388 8.97 -32.49 -11.63
N PRO A 389 7.78 -32.59 -12.24
CA PRO A 389 7.51 -32.01 -13.56
C PRO A 389 6.96 -30.56 -13.54
N PHE A 390 7.20 -29.79 -12.49
CA PHE A 390 6.71 -28.40 -12.39
C PHE A 390 7.86 -27.40 -12.35
N VAL A 391 8.42 -27.10 -13.52
CA VAL A 391 9.30 -25.93 -13.69
C VAL A 391 8.43 -24.68 -13.55
N ARG A 392 8.65 -23.87 -12.51
CA ARG A 392 8.01 -22.54 -12.40
C ARG A 392 8.62 -21.61 -13.44
N GLU A 393 7.95 -21.47 -14.58
CA GLU A 393 8.28 -20.44 -15.57
C GLU A 393 8.28 -19.05 -14.93
N LYS A 394 9.20 -18.18 -15.38
CA LYS A 394 9.30 -16.81 -14.90
C LYS A 394 8.06 -16.04 -15.37
N ILE A 395 7.16 -15.73 -14.43
CA ILE A 395 5.93 -14.97 -14.73
C ILE A 395 6.28 -13.60 -15.37
N PRO A 396 5.78 -13.31 -16.59
CA PRO A 396 5.99 -12.04 -17.27
C PRO A 396 5.46 -10.83 -16.49
N GLU A 397 6.08 -9.66 -16.63
CA GLU A 397 5.71 -8.43 -15.90
C GLU A 397 4.52 -7.66 -16.52
N TRP A 398 3.62 -8.34 -17.24
CA TRP A 398 2.54 -7.73 -18.03
C TRP A 398 1.30 -7.30 -17.23
N THR A 399 1.28 -7.47 -15.91
CA THR A 399 0.13 -7.12 -15.06
C THR A 399 0.34 -5.81 -14.31
N PHE A 400 1.40 -5.71 -13.49
CA PHE A 400 1.65 -4.55 -12.61
C PHE A 400 3.07 -3.97 -12.76
N GLY A 401 3.84 -4.44 -13.75
CA GLY A 401 5.19 -3.96 -14.01
C GLY A 401 5.24 -2.81 -15.03
N PRO A 402 6.44 -2.29 -15.33
CA PRO A 402 6.64 -1.24 -16.34
C PRO A 402 6.08 -1.61 -17.72
N GLN A 403 6.06 -2.91 -18.04
CA GLN A 403 5.57 -3.46 -19.30
C GLN A 403 4.06 -3.75 -19.30
N SER A 404 3.33 -3.43 -18.23
CA SER A 404 1.89 -3.77 -18.11
C SER A 404 1.00 -3.16 -19.19
N LEU A 405 1.41 -2.02 -19.74
CA LEU A 405 0.73 -1.30 -20.82
C LEU A 405 1.35 -1.56 -22.19
N GLU A 406 2.45 -2.31 -22.26
CA GLU A 406 3.07 -2.70 -23.52
C GLU A 406 2.35 -3.93 -24.09
N ARG A 407 2.20 -3.96 -25.41
CA ARG A 407 1.66 -5.13 -26.11
C ARG A 407 2.71 -6.25 -26.09
N PRO A 408 2.40 -7.47 -25.61
CA PRO A 408 3.29 -8.62 -25.72
C PRO A 408 3.63 -8.92 -27.18
N SER A 409 4.85 -9.39 -27.44
CA SER A 409 5.23 -9.82 -28.79
C SER A 409 4.51 -11.13 -29.17
N TRP A 410 4.42 -11.43 -30.47
CA TRP A 410 3.83 -12.70 -30.92
C TRP A 410 4.57 -13.91 -30.35
N SER A 411 5.90 -13.87 -30.33
CA SER A 411 6.74 -14.92 -29.73
C SER A 411 6.50 -15.12 -28.24
N ASP A 412 6.05 -14.08 -27.52
CA ASP A 412 5.74 -14.20 -26.10
C ASP A 412 4.41 -14.93 -25.84
N LEU A 413 3.48 -14.86 -26.80
CA LEU A 413 2.13 -15.39 -26.72
C LEU A 413 1.98 -16.78 -27.36
N GLU A 414 2.86 -17.14 -28.30
CA GLU A 414 2.83 -18.44 -28.96
C GLU A 414 3.18 -19.59 -28.00
N PRO A 415 2.56 -20.76 -28.16
CA PRO A 415 2.85 -21.93 -27.34
C PRO A 415 4.23 -22.51 -27.64
N ASP A 416 4.90 -23.04 -26.62
CA ASP A 416 6.17 -23.75 -26.81
C ASP A 416 5.93 -25.14 -27.42
N LEU A 417 6.33 -25.29 -28.69
CA LEU A 417 6.18 -26.54 -29.46
C LEU A 417 7.31 -27.55 -29.21
N SER A 418 8.33 -27.19 -28.43
CA SER A 418 9.47 -28.08 -28.14
C SER A 418 9.22 -29.07 -27.00
N GLY A 419 8.21 -28.79 -26.16
CA GLY A 419 7.86 -29.59 -24.99
C GLY A 419 6.81 -30.68 -25.29
N TYR A 420 5.81 -30.76 -24.40
CA TYR A 420 4.77 -31.80 -24.46
C TYR A 420 3.83 -31.69 -25.69
N LEU A 421 3.89 -30.56 -26.40
CA LEU A 421 3.13 -30.29 -27.62
C LEU A 421 3.84 -30.76 -28.90
N VAL A 422 5.04 -31.33 -28.82
CA VAL A 422 5.87 -31.71 -29.99
C VAL A 422 5.13 -32.63 -30.97
N ASN A 423 4.30 -33.55 -30.47
CA ASN A 423 3.54 -34.49 -31.28
C ASN A 423 2.42 -33.83 -32.10
N ASP A 424 1.94 -32.67 -31.65
CA ASP A 424 0.90 -31.87 -32.30
C ASP A 424 1.48 -30.65 -33.03
N SER A 425 2.81 -30.49 -33.04
CA SER A 425 3.50 -29.28 -33.50
C SER A 425 3.11 -28.83 -34.91
N LEU A 426 2.97 -29.76 -35.87
CA LEU A 426 2.54 -29.43 -37.24
C LEU A 426 1.09 -28.91 -37.29
N GLN A 427 0.17 -29.53 -36.55
CA GLN A 427 -1.23 -29.10 -36.50
C GLN A 427 -1.38 -27.76 -35.79
N ILE A 428 -0.60 -27.54 -34.73
CA ILE A 428 -0.59 -26.27 -34.01
C ILE A 428 0.02 -25.17 -34.89
N ALA A 429 1.12 -25.44 -35.60
CA ALA A 429 1.72 -24.47 -36.51
C ALA A 429 0.75 -24.06 -37.64
N ASP A 430 -0.01 -25.01 -38.20
CA ASP A 430 -1.09 -24.70 -39.17
C ASP A 430 -2.18 -23.82 -38.53
N PHE A 431 -2.64 -24.17 -37.33
CA PHE A 431 -3.63 -23.39 -36.60
C PHE A 431 -3.17 -21.96 -36.30
N LEU A 432 -1.90 -21.75 -35.91
CA LEU A 432 -1.36 -20.43 -35.59
C LEU A 432 -1.36 -19.48 -36.81
N GLN A 433 -1.39 -20.01 -38.03
CA GLN A 433 -1.46 -19.22 -39.27
C GLN A 433 -2.90 -18.85 -39.68
N LYS A 434 -3.92 -19.44 -39.04
CA LYS A 434 -5.33 -19.21 -39.42
C LYS A 434 -5.82 -17.85 -38.95
N SER A 435 -6.68 -17.26 -39.78
CA SER A 435 -7.50 -16.10 -39.41
C SER A 435 -8.69 -16.59 -38.60
N LEU A 436 -8.73 -16.30 -37.31
CA LEU A 436 -9.78 -16.80 -36.41
C LEU A 436 -11.11 -16.04 -36.56
N ILE A 437 -11.13 -14.93 -37.30
CA ILE A 437 -12.34 -14.12 -37.51
C ILE A 437 -13.41 -14.86 -38.33
N ASP A 438 -12.99 -15.74 -39.23
CA ASP A 438 -13.87 -16.49 -40.14
C ASP A 438 -14.11 -17.94 -39.66
N ASP A 439 -13.40 -18.35 -38.60
CA ASP A 439 -13.60 -19.63 -37.91
C ASP A 439 -13.82 -19.43 -36.40
N PRO A 440 -14.99 -18.91 -35.99
CA PRO A 440 -15.29 -18.70 -34.58
C PRO A 440 -15.18 -19.98 -33.73
N GLU A 441 -15.57 -21.14 -34.27
CA GLU A 441 -15.52 -22.40 -33.52
C GLU A 441 -14.10 -22.92 -33.33
N GLY A 442 -13.23 -22.77 -34.34
CA GLY A 442 -11.84 -23.18 -34.27
C GLY A 442 -11.00 -22.39 -33.26
N SER A 443 -11.47 -21.24 -32.78
CA SER A 443 -10.76 -20.45 -31.76
C SER A 443 -10.47 -21.21 -30.46
N ASN A 444 -11.23 -22.27 -30.15
CA ASN A 444 -11.02 -23.10 -28.96
C ASN A 444 -10.01 -24.24 -29.15
N PHE A 445 -9.36 -24.35 -30.31
CA PHE A 445 -8.53 -25.50 -30.70
C PHE A 445 -7.49 -25.92 -29.66
N LEU A 446 -6.82 -24.96 -29.01
CA LEU A 446 -5.80 -25.24 -28.00
C LEU A 446 -6.35 -25.55 -26.60
N SER A 447 -7.63 -25.28 -26.32
CA SER A 447 -8.24 -25.36 -24.99
C SER A 447 -8.00 -26.69 -24.26
N ASN A 448 -8.02 -27.82 -24.96
CA ASN A 448 -7.77 -29.15 -24.38
C ASN A 448 -6.29 -29.56 -24.32
N LYS A 449 -5.40 -28.77 -24.92
CA LYS A 449 -3.94 -29.03 -25.00
C LYS A 449 -3.16 -28.22 -23.96
N LEU A 450 -3.63 -27.05 -23.55
CA LEU A 450 -2.92 -26.19 -22.59
C LEU A 450 -3.01 -26.77 -21.17
N GLN A 451 -1.88 -26.97 -20.51
CA GLN A 451 -1.81 -27.65 -19.21
C GLN A 451 -1.58 -26.69 -18.03
N SER A 452 -1.12 -25.47 -18.31
CA SER A 452 -0.84 -24.43 -17.32
C SER A 452 -1.73 -23.19 -17.47
N THR A 453 -1.91 -22.47 -16.36
CA THR A 453 -2.69 -21.22 -16.33
C THR A 453 -2.05 -20.14 -17.18
N LEU A 454 -0.71 -20.06 -17.21
CA LEU A 454 0.04 -19.10 -18.02
C LEU A 454 -0.19 -19.32 -19.52
N GLU A 455 -0.15 -20.56 -19.99
CA GLU A 455 -0.46 -20.90 -21.39
C GLU A 455 -1.87 -20.48 -21.78
N VAL A 456 -2.87 -20.71 -20.92
CA VAL A 456 -4.26 -20.29 -21.15
C VAL A 456 -4.37 -18.76 -21.23
N ILE A 457 -3.65 -18.03 -20.38
CA ILE A 457 -3.64 -16.56 -20.39
C ILE A 457 -3.00 -16.04 -21.69
N LYS A 458 -1.86 -16.60 -22.10
CA LYS A 458 -1.16 -16.25 -23.34
C LYS A 458 -2.03 -16.53 -24.56
N GLU A 459 -2.61 -17.72 -24.63
CA GLU A 459 -3.47 -18.12 -25.74
C GLU A 459 -4.71 -17.22 -25.84
N THR A 460 -5.32 -16.89 -24.70
CA THR A 460 -6.47 -15.99 -24.67
C THR A 460 -6.12 -14.63 -25.26
N GLN A 461 -5.00 -14.04 -24.82
CA GLN A 461 -4.52 -12.76 -25.35
C GLN A 461 -4.15 -12.87 -26.84
N ARG A 462 -3.56 -13.99 -27.27
CA ARG A 462 -3.25 -14.27 -28.69
C ARG A 462 -4.50 -14.28 -29.55
N ILE A 463 -5.57 -14.97 -29.11
CA ILE A 463 -6.85 -15.01 -29.81
C ILE A 463 -7.43 -13.60 -29.94
N HIS A 464 -7.43 -12.81 -28.87
CA HIS A 464 -7.87 -11.42 -28.92
C HIS A 464 -7.05 -10.59 -29.91
N TYR A 465 -5.71 -10.63 -29.85
CA TYR A 465 -4.87 -9.88 -30.79
C TYR A 465 -4.97 -10.39 -32.23
N ASN A 466 -5.24 -11.67 -32.49
CA ASN A 466 -5.45 -12.18 -33.84
C ASN A 466 -6.77 -11.67 -34.41
N MET A 467 -7.87 -11.85 -33.67
CA MET A 467 -9.22 -11.53 -34.16
C MET A 467 -9.52 -10.04 -34.14
N PHE A 468 -9.23 -9.39 -33.02
CA PHE A 468 -9.63 -8.00 -32.81
C PHE A 468 -8.70 -7.03 -33.52
N ASP A 469 -7.42 -7.36 -33.77
CA ASP A 469 -6.58 -6.53 -34.65
C ASP A 469 -7.20 -6.43 -36.05
N ALA A 470 -7.71 -7.54 -36.59
CA ALA A 470 -8.31 -7.57 -37.92
C ALA A 470 -9.53 -6.64 -38.04
N ILE A 471 -10.22 -6.35 -36.92
CA ILE A 471 -11.45 -5.55 -36.89
C ILE A 471 -11.17 -4.12 -36.42
N LEU A 472 -10.40 -3.98 -35.33
CA LEU A 472 -10.29 -2.74 -34.56
C LEU A 472 -9.04 -1.92 -34.89
N ARG A 473 -7.98 -2.52 -35.44
CA ARG A 473 -6.68 -1.84 -35.67
C ARG A 473 -6.75 -0.67 -36.64
N ARG A 474 -7.75 -0.65 -37.52
CA ARG A 474 -7.97 0.47 -38.46
C ARG A 474 -8.42 1.75 -37.77
N TYR A 475 -9.01 1.65 -36.58
CA TYR A 475 -9.54 2.79 -35.85
C TYR A 475 -8.46 3.43 -34.97
N LYS A 476 -8.60 4.74 -34.75
CA LYS A 476 -7.74 5.53 -33.84
C LYS A 476 -8.46 5.90 -32.56
N TYR A 477 -9.77 6.09 -32.65
CA TYR A 477 -10.61 6.55 -31.55
C TYR A 477 -11.70 5.54 -31.24
N CYS A 478 -12.15 5.50 -29.99
CA CYS A 478 -13.32 4.74 -29.60
C CYS A 478 -14.16 5.44 -28.54
N MET A 479 -15.45 5.07 -28.51
CA MET A 479 -16.33 5.31 -27.37
C MET A 479 -16.56 4.00 -26.64
N LEU A 480 -16.54 4.00 -25.30
CA LEU A 480 -16.73 2.79 -24.48
C LEU A 480 -18.01 2.90 -23.64
N ILE A 481 -18.99 2.07 -23.96
CA ILE A 481 -20.33 2.12 -23.38
C ILE A 481 -20.49 1.04 -22.31
N ASP A 482 -21.19 1.41 -21.23
CA ASP A 482 -21.65 0.50 -20.17
C ASP A 482 -20.51 -0.17 -19.37
N THR A 483 -19.46 0.60 -19.09
CA THR A 483 -18.38 0.14 -18.19
C THR A 483 -18.92 -0.19 -16.80
N ALA A 484 -18.41 -1.26 -16.20
CA ALA A 484 -18.86 -1.73 -14.89
C ALA A 484 -18.00 -1.19 -13.75
N ASP A 485 -18.61 -0.43 -12.84
CA ASP A 485 -17.96 0.19 -11.68
C ASP A 485 -18.66 -0.12 -10.34
N PHE A 486 -19.49 -1.16 -10.31
CA PHE A 486 -20.24 -1.61 -9.14
C PHE A 486 -19.55 -2.77 -8.40
N GLU A 487 -20.13 -3.25 -7.29
CA GLU A 487 -19.44 -4.10 -6.31
C GLU A 487 -19.19 -5.56 -6.75
N ASN A 488 -19.85 -6.03 -7.81
CA ASN A 488 -19.51 -7.33 -8.40
C ASN A 488 -18.05 -7.27 -8.82
N LYS A 489 -17.17 -8.16 -8.35
CA LYS A 489 -15.74 -8.06 -8.68
C LYS A 489 -15.42 -8.55 -10.10
N GLY A 490 -16.35 -9.27 -10.72
CA GLY A 490 -16.19 -9.83 -12.08
C GLY A 490 -16.30 -8.77 -13.17
N ASP A 491 -17.43 -8.08 -13.27
CA ASP A 491 -17.69 -7.14 -14.37
C ASP A 491 -16.66 -5.96 -14.42
N PRO A 492 -16.24 -5.37 -13.28
CA PRO A 492 -15.10 -4.47 -13.21
C PRO A 492 -13.77 -5.07 -13.67
N ALA A 493 -13.54 -6.38 -13.48
CA ALA A 493 -12.35 -7.05 -13.99
C ALA A 493 -12.39 -7.16 -15.52
N ILE A 494 -13.56 -7.34 -16.12
CA ILE A 494 -13.77 -7.23 -17.57
C ILE A 494 -13.42 -5.80 -18.02
N THR A 495 -13.96 -4.78 -17.34
CA THR A 495 -13.67 -3.37 -17.65
C THR A 495 -12.17 -3.09 -17.58
N ALA A 496 -11.47 -3.53 -16.53
CA ALA A 496 -10.03 -3.39 -16.41
C ALA A 496 -9.30 -4.08 -17.58
N GLY A 497 -9.73 -5.29 -17.96
CA GLY A 497 -9.21 -6.02 -19.10
C GLY A 497 -9.42 -5.31 -20.44
N GLU A 498 -10.60 -4.74 -20.68
CA GLU A 498 -10.91 -3.91 -21.85
C GLU A 498 -9.97 -2.70 -21.92
N ILE A 499 -9.77 -2.00 -20.79
CA ILE A 499 -8.86 -0.85 -20.75
C ILE A 499 -7.40 -1.26 -21.01
N TYR A 500 -6.93 -2.39 -20.45
CA TYR A 500 -5.61 -2.92 -20.77
C TYR A 500 -5.46 -3.25 -22.26
N TYR A 501 -6.45 -3.92 -22.86
CA TYR A 501 -6.45 -4.24 -24.28
C TYR A 501 -6.39 -2.98 -25.14
N LEU A 502 -7.28 -2.01 -24.88
CA LEU A 502 -7.38 -0.76 -25.65
C LEU A 502 -6.09 0.06 -25.55
N THR A 503 -5.51 0.14 -24.36
CA THR A 503 -4.23 0.85 -24.14
C THR A 503 -3.09 0.19 -24.93
N ARG A 504 -2.98 -1.14 -24.89
CA ARG A 504 -1.95 -1.91 -25.62
C ARG A 504 -2.12 -1.83 -27.14
N MET A 505 -3.34 -1.59 -27.61
CA MET A 505 -3.66 -1.39 -29.02
C MET A 505 -3.47 0.06 -29.49
N GLY A 506 -3.27 1.00 -28.57
CA GLY A 506 -3.18 2.43 -28.88
C GLY A 506 -4.52 3.04 -29.33
N LEU A 507 -5.66 2.43 -28.95
CA LEU A 507 -6.99 2.94 -29.31
C LEU A 507 -7.45 3.96 -28.26
N GLN A 508 -7.62 5.22 -28.67
CA GLN A 508 -7.89 6.31 -27.74
C GLN A 508 -9.39 6.42 -27.40
N ILE A 509 -9.72 6.33 -26.11
CA ILE A 509 -11.09 6.52 -25.62
C ILE A 509 -11.43 8.01 -25.61
N VAL A 510 -12.35 8.45 -26.48
CA VAL A 510 -12.82 9.84 -26.54
C VAL A 510 -14.01 10.12 -25.63
N TRP A 511 -14.77 9.07 -25.30
CA TRP A 511 -15.91 9.15 -24.39
C TRP A 511 -16.20 7.78 -23.79
N TYR A 512 -16.70 7.76 -22.54
CA TYR A 512 -17.23 6.56 -21.93
C TYR A 512 -18.42 6.87 -21.02
N CYS A 513 -19.23 5.86 -20.72
CA CYS A 513 -20.18 5.90 -19.62
C CYS A 513 -20.11 4.61 -18.80
N ASN A 514 -20.29 4.72 -17.48
CA ASN A 514 -20.56 3.57 -16.63
C ASN A 514 -22.07 3.30 -16.57
N THR A 515 -22.47 2.10 -16.13
CA THR A 515 -23.87 1.67 -16.05
C THR A 515 -24.80 2.70 -15.38
N GLN A 516 -24.31 3.45 -14.37
CA GLN A 516 -25.11 4.47 -13.67
C GLN A 516 -25.18 5.82 -14.41
N GLN A 517 -24.20 6.14 -15.26
CA GLN A 517 -24.13 7.38 -16.03
C GLN A 517 -24.65 7.23 -17.46
N CYS A 518 -24.82 6.01 -17.95
CA CYS A 518 -25.43 5.74 -19.26
C CYS A 518 -26.92 6.12 -19.23
N SER A 519 -27.21 7.35 -19.64
CA SER A 519 -28.58 7.90 -19.75
C SER A 519 -28.80 8.43 -21.16
N GLU A 520 -30.05 8.48 -21.61
CA GLU A 520 -30.42 8.93 -22.95
C GLU A 520 -29.81 10.31 -23.29
N LYS A 521 -29.87 11.25 -22.34
CA LYS A 521 -29.25 12.58 -22.47
C LYS A 521 -27.74 12.54 -22.67
N ASN A 522 -27.04 11.60 -22.02
CA ASN A 522 -25.60 11.43 -22.20
C ASN A 522 -25.28 10.76 -23.54
N PHE A 523 -26.13 9.86 -24.02
CA PHE A 523 -26.05 9.31 -25.38
C PHE A 523 -26.25 10.41 -26.45
N ASP A 524 -27.22 11.32 -26.27
CA ASP A 524 -27.41 12.43 -27.20
C ASP A 524 -26.16 13.32 -27.29
N ARG A 525 -25.54 13.62 -26.14
CA ARG A 525 -24.28 14.38 -26.08
C ARG A 525 -23.13 13.62 -26.74
N ALA A 526 -23.04 12.31 -26.52
CA ALA A 526 -22.04 11.46 -27.15
C ALA A 526 -22.24 11.38 -28.66
N ALA A 527 -23.48 11.32 -29.15
CA ALA A 527 -23.80 11.35 -30.57
C ALA A 527 -23.38 12.68 -31.22
N GLU A 528 -23.62 13.82 -30.57
CA GLU A 528 -23.11 15.11 -31.05
C GLU A 528 -21.57 15.18 -31.07
N LEU A 529 -20.91 14.55 -30.09
CA LEU A 529 -19.44 14.43 -30.09
C LEU A 529 -18.95 13.53 -31.23
N ALA A 530 -19.63 12.41 -31.49
CA ALA A 530 -19.30 11.44 -32.52
C ALA A 530 -19.29 12.05 -33.93
N LYS A 531 -20.18 13.03 -34.20
CA LYS A 531 -20.23 13.77 -35.49
C LYS A 531 -18.93 14.48 -35.87
N LYS A 532 -18.02 14.71 -34.90
CA LYS A 532 -16.70 15.31 -35.15
C LYS A 532 -15.67 14.32 -35.71
N PHE A 533 -15.99 13.03 -35.73
CA PHE A 533 -15.10 11.96 -36.16
C PHE A 533 -15.64 11.28 -37.42
N SER A 534 -14.73 10.80 -38.27
CA SER A 534 -15.10 9.94 -39.40
C SER A 534 -15.53 8.55 -38.92
N THR A 535 -16.48 7.94 -39.60
CA THR A 535 -16.89 6.54 -39.39
C THR A 535 -15.76 5.53 -39.64
N ASP A 536 -14.74 5.94 -40.38
CA ASP A 536 -13.55 5.13 -40.66
C ASP A 536 -12.45 5.27 -39.58
N ASP A 537 -12.47 6.36 -38.78
CA ASP A 537 -11.47 6.64 -37.74
C ASP A 537 -11.93 6.27 -36.32
N MET A 538 -13.25 6.15 -36.09
CA MET A 538 -13.83 5.88 -34.77
C MET A 538 -14.75 4.66 -34.75
N VAL A 539 -14.70 3.88 -33.67
CA VAL A 539 -15.58 2.73 -33.41
C VAL A 539 -16.33 2.88 -32.09
N ILE A 540 -17.56 2.34 -32.01
CA ILE A 540 -18.34 2.28 -30.78
C ILE A 540 -18.12 0.90 -30.14
N LEU A 541 -17.62 0.89 -28.91
CA LEU A 541 -17.37 -0.33 -28.14
C LEU A 541 -18.40 -0.45 -27.03
N VAL A 542 -18.90 -1.66 -26.81
CA VAL A 542 -19.82 -1.96 -25.72
C VAL A 542 -19.20 -3.01 -24.82
N HIS A 543 -19.28 -2.77 -23.51
CA HIS A 543 -18.80 -3.65 -22.46
C HIS A 543 -19.23 -5.12 -22.63
N GLY A 544 -18.31 -6.03 -22.26
CA GLY A 544 -18.47 -7.48 -22.22
C GLY A 544 -19.25 -7.98 -21.00
N GLY A 545 -19.24 -9.29 -20.77
CA GLY A 545 -19.85 -9.91 -19.58
C GLY A 545 -20.97 -10.90 -19.87
N GLY A 546 -22.05 -10.85 -19.09
CA GLY A 546 -23.17 -11.79 -19.20
C GLY A 546 -24.50 -11.07 -19.09
N ASN A 547 -24.71 -10.06 -19.93
CA ASN A 547 -25.84 -9.15 -19.82
C ASN A 547 -26.63 -9.00 -21.13
N ILE A 548 -26.56 -9.97 -22.05
CA ILE A 548 -27.52 -10.08 -23.16
C ILE A 548 -28.77 -10.81 -22.66
N ASN A 549 -29.93 -10.16 -22.77
CA ASN A 549 -31.27 -10.58 -22.36
C ASN A 549 -31.49 -10.81 -20.85
N HIS A 550 -30.46 -11.23 -20.09
CA HIS A 550 -30.59 -11.44 -18.64
C HIS A 550 -30.87 -10.15 -17.86
N TYR A 551 -30.32 -9.03 -18.33
CA TYR A 551 -30.46 -7.72 -17.69
C TYR A 551 -30.90 -6.66 -18.71
N PRO A 552 -32.22 -6.45 -18.89
CA PRO A 552 -32.77 -5.62 -19.97
C PRO A 552 -32.23 -4.18 -20.06
N GLU A 553 -31.81 -3.58 -18.95
CA GLU A 553 -31.20 -2.24 -18.95
C GLU A 553 -29.90 -2.18 -19.76
N HIS A 554 -29.09 -3.24 -19.79
CA HIS A 554 -27.85 -3.26 -20.57
C HIS A 554 -28.14 -3.42 -22.08
N ASP A 555 -29.16 -4.20 -22.43
CA ASP A 555 -29.65 -4.28 -23.82
C ASP A 555 -30.22 -2.94 -24.29
N LYS A 556 -30.89 -2.19 -23.40
CA LYS A 556 -31.37 -0.84 -23.71
C LYS A 556 -30.24 0.10 -24.10
N PHE A 557 -29.09 0.04 -23.42
CA PHE A 557 -27.91 0.83 -23.80
C PHE A 557 -27.36 0.43 -25.17
N ARG A 558 -27.38 -0.86 -25.50
CA ARG A 558 -27.00 -1.35 -26.85
C ARG A 558 -27.97 -0.88 -27.92
N PHE A 559 -29.27 -0.92 -27.65
CA PHE A 559 -30.29 -0.43 -28.58
C PHE A 559 -30.12 1.07 -28.84
N TRP A 560 -29.88 1.86 -27.80
CA TRP A 560 -29.53 3.27 -27.95
C TRP A 560 -28.23 3.47 -28.73
N ALA A 561 -27.22 2.62 -28.54
CA ALA A 561 -26.00 2.71 -29.32
C ALA A 561 -26.26 2.47 -30.82
N MET A 562 -27.07 1.47 -31.16
CA MET A 562 -27.46 1.17 -32.54
C MET A 562 -28.28 2.29 -33.18
N GLU A 563 -29.16 2.92 -32.41
CA GLU A 563 -30.00 4.01 -32.88
C GLU A 563 -29.21 5.31 -33.05
N LYS A 564 -28.46 5.73 -32.02
CA LYS A 564 -27.84 7.06 -31.94
C LYS A 564 -26.52 7.16 -32.70
N PHE A 565 -25.82 6.04 -32.90
CA PHE A 565 -24.55 5.97 -33.64
C PHE A 565 -24.70 5.24 -34.98
N ALA A 566 -25.87 5.35 -35.61
CA ALA A 566 -26.11 4.79 -36.93
C ALA A 566 -25.01 5.21 -37.93
N GLY A 567 -24.47 4.24 -38.67
CA GLY A 567 -23.35 4.44 -39.60
C GLY A 567 -21.96 4.10 -39.03
N PHE A 568 -21.76 4.21 -37.72
CA PHE A 568 -20.52 3.73 -37.08
C PHE A 568 -20.54 2.21 -36.92
N GLN A 569 -19.36 1.59 -36.88
CA GLN A 569 -19.23 0.19 -36.46
C GLN A 569 -19.41 0.07 -34.94
N ILE A 570 -20.19 -0.91 -34.53
CA ILE A 570 -20.51 -1.22 -33.13
C ILE A 570 -19.93 -2.60 -32.82
N PHE A 571 -19.04 -2.66 -31.84
CA PHE A 571 -18.36 -3.87 -31.42
C PHE A 571 -18.71 -4.17 -29.96
N VAL A 572 -19.38 -5.29 -29.72
CA VAL A 572 -19.74 -5.76 -28.39
C VAL A 572 -18.68 -6.76 -27.93
N PHE A 573 -17.94 -6.41 -26.88
CA PHE A 573 -16.95 -7.29 -26.26
C PHE A 573 -17.58 -8.62 -25.79
N PRO A 574 -16.78 -9.69 -25.57
CA PRO A 574 -17.26 -11.03 -25.24
C PRO A 574 -18.43 -11.08 -24.26
N GLN A 575 -19.58 -11.60 -24.72
CA GLN A 575 -20.83 -11.72 -23.97
C GLN A 575 -21.28 -13.18 -23.81
N SER A 576 -21.96 -13.48 -22.71
CA SER A 576 -22.88 -14.63 -22.65
C SER A 576 -24.32 -14.20 -22.92
N ILE A 577 -25.06 -15.10 -23.55
CA ILE A 577 -26.51 -14.98 -23.76
C ILE A 577 -27.23 -15.85 -22.73
N ARG A 578 -28.33 -15.36 -22.17
CA ARG A 578 -29.24 -16.16 -21.34
C ARG A 578 -30.68 -15.88 -21.73
N VAL A 579 -31.41 -16.93 -22.07
CA VAL A 579 -32.83 -16.86 -22.41
C VAL A 579 -33.63 -17.36 -21.22
N GLU A 580 -34.31 -16.46 -20.51
CA GLU A 580 -35.22 -16.84 -19.41
C GLU A 580 -36.63 -17.10 -19.91
N ASN A 581 -37.16 -16.17 -20.71
CA ASN A 581 -38.49 -16.28 -21.31
C ASN A 581 -38.43 -15.93 -22.79
N ALA A 582 -38.44 -16.98 -23.63
CA ALA A 582 -38.38 -16.87 -25.09
C ALA A 582 -39.61 -16.19 -25.72
N ASN A 583 -40.68 -15.96 -24.95
CA ASN A 583 -41.90 -15.28 -25.41
C ASN A 583 -42.00 -13.83 -24.91
N SER A 584 -40.99 -13.32 -24.21
CA SER A 584 -41.03 -11.94 -23.70
C SER A 584 -40.85 -10.93 -24.84
N GLU A 585 -41.55 -9.79 -24.75
CA GLU A 585 -41.42 -8.69 -25.73
C GLU A 585 -39.97 -8.19 -25.85
N HIS A 586 -39.24 -8.16 -24.73
CA HIS A 586 -37.82 -7.80 -24.69
C HIS A 586 -36.96 -8.76 -25.52
N TRP A 587 -37.20 -10.07 -25.41
CA TRP A 587 -36.46 -11.07 -26.18
C TRP A 587 -36.73 -10.96 -27.68
N VAL A 588 -37.99 -10.76 -28.08
CA VAL A 588 -38.35 -10.51 -29.49
C VAL A 588 -37.62 -9.29 -30.03
N LYS A 589 -37.52 -8.22 -29.22
CA LYS A 589 -36.75 -7.03 -29.58
C LYS A 589 -35.25 -7.29 -29.70
N CYS A 590 -34.67 -8.10 -28.80
CA CYS A 590 -33.28 -8.54 -28.90
C CYS A 590 -33.05 -9.30 -30.22
N GLN A 591 -33.94 -10.23 -30.58
CA GLN A 591 -33.84 -10.98 -31.84
C GLN A 591 -33.81 -10.06 -33.06
N GLN A 592 -34.73 -9.09 -33.12
CA GLN A 592 -34.82 -8.14 -34.22
C GLN A 592 -33.59 -7.23 -34.35
N LEU A 593 -33.10 -6.68 -33.23
CA LEU A 593 -32.01 -5.70 -33.26
C LEU A 593 -30.62 -6.36 -33.35
N TYR A 594 -30.46 -7.56 -32.82
CA TYR A 594 -29.19 -8.29 -32.87
C TYR A 594 -29.02 -9.14 -34.12
N CYS A 595 -30.09 -9.56 -34.82
CA CYS A 595 -29.93 -10.34 -36.06
C CYS A 595 -29.36 -9.52 -37.21
N CYS A 596 -29.79 -8.26 -37.33
CA CYS A 596 -29.90 -7.66 -38.65
C CYS A 596 -29.25 -6.27 -38.73
N ASN A 597 -27.99 -6.17 -38.30
CA ASN A 597 -27.22 -4.94 -38.41
C ASN A 597 -25.80 -5.22 -38.93
N ARG A 598 -25.52 -4.85 -40.18
CA ARG A 598 -24.20 -5.04 -40.82
C ARG A 598 -23.04 -4.34 -40.14
N ASN A 599 -23.34 -3.32 -39.33
CA ASN A 599 -22.34 -2.59 -38.57
C ASN A 599 -22.13 -3.17 -37.16
N LEU A 600 -22.86 -4.22 -36.79
CA LEU A 600 -22.80 -4.83 -35.47
C LEU A 600 -21.92 -6.08 -35.51
N THR A 601 -20.89 -6.10 -34.68
CA THR A 601 -20.14 -7.30 -34.33
C THR A 601 -20.43 -7.67 -32.88
N ILE A 602 -20.96 -8.87 -32.65
CA ILE A 602 -21.15 -9.44 -31.31
C ILE A 602 -20.11 -10.52 -31.10
N VAL A 603 -19.30 -10.37 -30.06
CA VAL A 603 -18.38 -11.40 -29.61
C VAL A 603 -19.06 -12.25 -28.54
N LEU A 604 -19.12 -13.56 -28.74
CA LEU A 604 -19.65 -14.53 -27.79
C LEU A 604 -18.49 -15.12 -26.99
N ARG A 605 -18.68 -15.27 -25.68
CA ARG A 605 -17.59 -15.70 -24.80
C ARG A 605 -17.48 -17.20 -24.58
N ASP A 606 -18.42 -17.98 -25.08
CA ASP A 606 -18.46 -19.44 -24.89
C ASP A 606 -19.30 -20.12 -26.00
N LEU A 607 -19.04 -21.41 -26.24
CA LEU A 607 -19.72 -22.18 -27.29
C LEU A 607 -21.25 -22.19 -27.15
N GLY A 608 -21.76 -22.27 -25.91
CA GLY A 608 -23.21 -22.27 -25.66
C GLY A 608 -23.85 -20.95 -26.09
N SER A 609 -23.19 -19.84 -25.79
CA SER A 609 -23.60 -18.51 -26.22
C SER A 609 -23.48 -18.33 -27.73
N LEU A 610 -22.46 -18.89 -28.38
CA LEU A 610 -22.34 -18.91 -29.84
C LEU A 610 -23.48 -19.68 -30.51
N GLU A 611 -23.83 -20.87 -29.99
CA GLU A 611 -24.95 -21.66 -30.49
C GLU A 611 -26.28 -20.90 -30.36
N MET A 612 -26.51 -20.24 -29.22
CA MET A 612 -27.69 -19.40 -29.01
C MET A 612 -27.72 -18.20 -29.96
N ALA A 613 -26.59 -17.50 -30.13
CA ALA A 613 -26.50 -16.37 -31.05
C ALA A 613 -26.82 -16.78 -32.48
N ARG A 614 -26.26 -17.89 -32.97
CA ARG A 614 -26.56 -18.43 -34.31
C ARG A 614 -28.00 -18.92 -34.46
N ARG A 615 -28.63 -19.39 -33.39
CA ARG A 615 -30.04 -19.82 -33.46
C ARG A 615 -31.01 -18.64 -33.55
N TYR A 616 -30.72 -17.55 -32.84
CA TYR A 616 -31.69 -16.49 -32.61
C TYR A 616 -31.34 -15.14 -33.22
N PHE A 617 -30.07 -14.90 -33.54
CA PHE A 617 -29.54 -13.67 -34.12
C PHE A 617 -28.89 -13.93 -35.49
N ASP A 618 -29.33 -14.98 -36.19
CA ASP A 618 -28.86 -15.27 -37.55
C ASP A 618 -29.35 -14.20 -38.50
N GLY A 619 -28.43 -13.60 -39.27
CA GLY A 619 -28.74 -12.49 -40.15
C GLY A 619 -27.49 -11.72 -40.58
N ASP A 620 -27.63 -10.40 -40.70
CA ASP A 620 -26.60 -9.50 -41.21
C ASP A 620 -25.53 -9.11 -40.17
N SER A 621 -25.78 -9.35 -38.88
CA SER A 621 -24.82 -9.06 -37.80
C SER A 621 -23.67 -10.07 -37.78
N ARG A 622 -22.45 -9.59 -37.50
CA ARG A 622 -21.28 -10.47 -37.42
C ARG A 622 -21.18 -11.12 -36.04
N LEU A 623 -21.22 -12.45 -36.00
CA LEU A 623 -21.10 -13.24 -34.76
C LEU A 623 -19.74 -13.94 -34.73
N ILE A 624 -18.90 -13.60 -33.74
CA ILE A 624 -17.59 -14.22 -33.53
C ILE A 624 -17.43 -14.73 -32.10
N MET A 625 -16.43 -15.55 -31.81
CA MET A 625 -16.22 -16.13 -30.47
C MET A 625 -14.80 -15.84 -29.98
N ALA A 626 -14.68 -15.29 -28.78
CA ALA A 626 -13.39 -15.04 -28.14
C ALA A 626 -13.51 -15.10 -26.60
N PRO A 627 -12.43 -15.34 -25.84
CA PRO A 627 -12.52 -15.48 -24.39
C PRO A 627 -12.86 -14.15 -23.69
N ASP A 628 -13.12 -14.21 -22.39
CA ASP A 628 -13.44 -13.04 -21.58
C ASP A 628 -12.29 -12.00 -21.50
N MET A 629 -12.63 -10.71 -21.53
CA MET A 629 -11.63 -9.62 -21.54
C MET A 629 -10.81 -9.53 -20.26
N ALA A 630 -11.28 -10.06 -19.13
CA ALA A 630 -10.54 -10.04 -17.87
C ALA A 630 -9.15 -10.72 -17.97
N PHE A 631 -8.91 -11.59 -18.96
CA PHE A 631 -7.59 -12.17 -19.22
C PHE A 631 -6.53 -11.17 -19.68
N HIS A 632 -6.91 -9.97 -20.13
CA HIS A 632 -5.96 -8.90 -20.42
C HIS A 632 -5.29 -8.30 -19.17
N ILE A 633 -5.81 -8.56 -17.97
CA ILE A 633 -5.09 -8.29 -16.72
C ILE A 633 -3.74 -9.03 -16.71
N GLY A 634 -3.65 -10.21 -17.32
CA GLY A 634 -2.42 -11.00 -17.40
C GLY A 634 -2.10 -11.80 -16.14
N PRO A 635 -0.97 -12.52 -16.14
CA PRO A 635 -0.59 -13.40 -15.04
C PRO A 635 -0.16 -12.60 -13.79
N VAL A 636 -0.84 -12.83 -12.68
CA VAL A 636 -0.64 -12.11 -11.43
C VAL A 636 0.12 -12.99 -10.44
N LYS A 637 1.24 -12.51 -9.92
CA LYS A 637 1.89 -13.15 -8.77
C LYS A 637 1.05 -12.95 -7.52
N ARG A 638 0.87 -13.99 -6.71
CA ARG A 638 0.29 -13.82 -5.38
C ARG A 638 1.16 -12.83 -4.57
N PHE A 639 0.54 -11.77 -4.09
CA PHE A 639 1.22 -10.70 -3.34
C PHE A 639 0.80 -10.65 -1.87
N ILE A 640 -0.07 -11.57 -1.44
CA ILE A 640 -0.35 -11.85 -0.03
C ILE A 640 -0.17 -13.33 0.28
N SER A 641 0.21 -13.65 1.52
CA SER A 641 0.17 -15.03 2.02
C SER A 641 -1.28 -15.42 2.37
N PRO A 642 -1.74 -16.63 2.02
CA PRO A 642 -3.12 -17.04 2.27
C PRO A 642 -3.42 -17.15 3.77
N ALA A 643 -4.65 -16.80 4.15
CA ALA A 643 -5.17 -16.94 5.51
C ALA A 643 -5.89 -18.28 5.74
N PHE A 644 -6.46 -18.84 4.67
CA PHE A 644 -7.33 -20.01 4.70
C PHE A 644 -6.72 -21.12 3.83
N ASP A 645 -6.98 -22.39 4.17
CA ASP A 645 -6.69 -23.50 3.26
C ASP A 645 -7.64 -23.44 2.07
N ILE A 646 -8.92 -23.22 2.34
CA ILE A 646 -9.96 -23.16 1.33
C ILE A 646 -10.69 -21.83 1.46
N MET A 647 -10.72 -21.09 0.35
CA MET A 647 -11.55 -19.90 0.18
C MET A 647 -12.74 -20.25 -0.72
N TRP A 648 -13.94 -20.34 -0.14
CA TRP A 648 -15.17 -20.61 -0.89
C TRP A 648 -15.87 -19.30 -1.24
N VAL A 649 -15.74 -18.89 -2.49
CA VAL A 649 -16.46 -17.76 -3.08
C VAL A 649 -17.86 -18.25 -3.43
N ARG A 650 -18.82 -17.97 -2.57
CA ARG A 650 -20.21 -18.44 -2.69
C ARG A 650 -21.14 -17.30 -3.07
N ARG A 651 -21.98 -17.49 -4.08
CA ARG A 651 -23.05 -16.54 -4.41
C ARG A 651 -24.18 -16.55 -3.39
N SER A 652 -24.79 -15.38 -3.21
CA SER A 652 -26.00 -15.20 -2.40
C SER A 652 -27.27 -14.93 -3.22
N ASP A 653 -27.15 -14.87 -4.56
CA ASP A 653 -28.24 -14.51 -5.49
C ASP A 653 -28.85 -15.73 -6.19
N SER A 654 -29.78 -15.50 -7.12
CA SER A 654 -30.50 -16.56 -7.86
C SER A 654 -29.62 -17.39 -8.80
N GLU A 655 -28.37 -16.98 -9.06
CA GLU A 655 -27.40 -17.79 -9.81
C GLU A 655 -26.67 -18.82 -8.94
N ALA A 656 -26.85 -18.78 -7.61
CA ALA A 656 -26.20 -19.69 -6.69
C ALA A 656 -26.66 -21.14 -6.91
N PRO A 657 -25.77 -22.15 -6.81
CA PRO A 657 -26.17 -23.56 -6.86
C PRO A 657 -27.05 -23.90 -5.65
N TYR A 658 -28.04 -24.76 -5.83
CA TYR A 658 -28.99 -25.16 -4.78
C TYR A 658 -28.34 -26.05 -3.70
N TYR A 659 -27.66 -25.45 -2.72
CA TYR A 659 -27.22 -26.14 -1.50
C TYR A 659 -27.37 -25.26 -0.26
N LYS A 660 -27.94 -25.86 0.79
CA LYS A 660 -28.30 -25.14 2.03
C LYS A 660 -27.15 -25.10 3.04
N GLU A 661 -26.33 -26.15 3.07
CA GLU A 661 -25.30 -26.36 4.08
C GLU A 661 -23.92 -26.54 3.47
N ILE A 662 -22.90 -26.21 4.24
CA ILE A 662 -21.50 -26.42 3.84
C ILE A 662 -21.14 -27.88 4.16
N PRO A 663 -20.60 -28.63 3.18
CA PRO A 663 -20.20 -30.01 3.38
C PRO A 663 -19.25 -30.20 4.58
N PRO A 664 -19.30 -31.37 5.24
CA PRO A 664 -18.38 -31.70 6.31
C PRO A 664 -16.94 -31.67 5.80
N HIS A 665 -16.03 -31.15 6.62
CA HIS A 665 -14.61 -31.02 6.31
C HIS A 665 -13.77 -31.27 7.57
N PRO A 666 -12.49 -31.69 7.42
CA PRO A 666 -11.61 -31.90 8.56
C PRO A 666 -11.49 -30.67 9.47
N PRO A 667 -11.58 -30.83 10.81
CA PRO A 667 -11.66 -29.71 11.76
C PRO A 667 -10.38 -28.87 11.85
N HIS A 668 -9.25 -29.38 11.36
CA HIS A 668 -7.96 -28.66 11.36
C HIS A 668 -7.81 -27.69 10.17
N LEU A 669 -8.72 -27.75 9.19
CA LEU A 669 -8.68 -26.87 8.03
C LEU A 669 -9.32 -25.53 8.35
N ARG A 670 -8.71 -24.47 7.85
CA ARG A 670 -9.29 -23.12 7.88
C ARG A 670 -10.05 -22.92 6.57
N LEU A 671 -11.36 -23.14 6.61
CA LEU A 671 -12.29 -22.86 5.52
C LEU A 671 -12.96 -21.51 5.77
N HIS A 672 -13.00 -20.62 4.77
CA HIS A 672 -13.80 -19.40 4.84
C HIS A 672 -14.80 -19.37 3.68
N VAL A 673 -16.09 -19.18 4.01
CA VAL A 673 -17.20 -19.14 3.06
C VAL A 673 -17.82 -17.76 3.08
N SER A 674 -17.68 -17.01 1.99
CA SER A 674 -18.29 -15.69 1.89
C SER A 674 -18.58 -15.30 0.43
N ASP A 675 -19.50 -14.37 0.28
CA ASP A 675 -19.77 -13.72 -1.00
C ASP A 675 -18.88 -12.48 -1.11
N TRP A 676 -18.15 -12.34 -2.20
CA TRP A 676 -17.24 -11.21 -2.41
C TRP A 676 -17.95 -9.85 -2.50
N LEU A 677 -19.27 -9.83 -2.61
CA LEU A 677 -20.07 -8.60 -2.52
C LEU A 677 -20.02 -8.00 -1.11
N LYS A 678 -19.76 -8.83 -0.10
CA LYS A 678 -19.57 -8.42 1.30
C LYS A 678 -18.17 -7.85 1.54
N PHE A 679 -17.21 -8.20 0.68
CA PHE A 679 -15.86 -7.64 0.70
C PHE A 679 -15.83 -6.32 -0.06
N ARG A 680 -16.10 -5.23 0.66
CA ARG A 680 -16.31 -3.90 0.08
C ARG A 680 -15.05 -3.32 -0.54
N THR A 681 -15.23 -2.75 -1.72
CA THR A 681 -14.20 -1.98 -2.41
C THR A 681 -14.07 -0.60 -1.77
N PRO A 682 -12.85 -0.15 -1.43
CA PRO A 682 -12.64 1.23 -1.00
C PRO A 682 -13.26 2.22 -2.00
N LEU A 683 -13.95 3.25 -1.48
CA LEU A 683 -14.58 4.25 -2.32
C LEU A 683 -13.50 5.05 -3.06
N GLY A 684 -13.43 4.88 -4.39
CA GLY A 684 -12.63 5.71 -5.29
C GLY A 684 -13.46 6.85 -5.89
N GLY A 685 -12.83 7.69 -6.72
CA GLY A 685 -13.55 8.73 -7.48
C GLY A 685 -14.59 8.13 -8.46
N PRO A 686 -15.50 8.95 -9.01
CA PRO A 686 -16.60 8.50 -9.89
C PRO A 686 -16.14 8.12 -11.32
N SER A 687 -14.97 7.50 -11.46
CA SER A 687 -14.32 7.17 -12.74
C SER A 687 -14.05 5.67 -12.88
N ILE A 688 -13.49 5.27 -14.02
CA ILE A 688 -12.98 3.92 -14.30
C ILE A 688 -12.04 3.39 -13.21
N GLU A 689 -11.41 4.27 -12.42
CA GLU A 689 -10.61 3.89 -11.23
C GLU A 689 -11.34 2.93 -10.30
N ARG A 690 -12.65 3.12 -10.11
CA ARG A 690 -13.46 2.25 -9.26
C ARG A 690 -13.49 0.82 -9.80
N SER A 691 -13.46 0.64 -11.12
CA SER A 691 -13.39 -0.67 -11.74
C SER A 691 -12.07 -1.38 -11.44
N PHE A 692 -10.95 -0.65 -11.51
CA PHE A 692 -9.63 -1.18 -11.12
C PHE A 692 -9.56 -1.52 -9.63
N ASN A 693 -10.10 -0.68 -8.76
CA ASN A 693 -10.14 -0.97 -7.32
C ASN A 693 -10.98 -2.22 -7.03
N ALA A 694 -12.14 -2.37 -7.67
CA ALA A 694 -12.97 -3.55 -7.52
C ALA A 694 -12.25 -4.80 -8.04
N GLN A 695 -11.64 -4.74 -9.23
CA GLN A 695 -10.84 -5.82 -9.78
C GLN A 695 -9.70 -6.27 -8.83
N LEU A 696 -8.95 -5.31 -8.29
CA LEU A 696 -7.90 -5.59 -7.29
C LEU A 696 -8.48 -6.24 -6.04
N MET A 697 -9.62 -5.76 -5.53
CA MET A 697 -10.28 -6.38 -4.38
C MET A 697 -10.76 -7.80 -4.67
N GLY A 698 -11.16 -8.09 -5.91
CA GLY A 698 -11.44 -9.46 -6.37
C GLY A 698 -10.20 -10.35 -6.26
N LEU A 699 -9.05 -9.89 -6.75
CA LEU A 699 -7.77 -10.59 -6.61
C LEU A 699 -7.39 -10.79 -5.13
N PHE A 700 -7.49 -9.76 -4.30
CA PHE A 700 -7.25 -9.89 -2.85
C PHE A 700 -8.18 -10.92 -2.21
N PHE A 701 -9.46 -10.91 -2.56
CA PHE A 701 -10.46 -11.80 -1.98
C PHE A 701 -10.11 -13.26 -2.21
N VAL A 702 -9.76 -13.64 -3.44
CA VAL A 702 -9.43 -15.02 -3.82
C VAL A 702 -8.05 -15.49 -3.32
N GLN A 703 -7.05 -14.60 -3.26
CA GLN A 703 -5.69 -14.93 -2.80
C GLN A 703 -5.60 -15.34 -1.33
N ARG A 704 -6.64 -15.04 -0.52
CA ARG A 704 -6.70 -15.45 0.88
C ARG A 704 -6.80 -16.97 1.05
N GLY A 705 -7.14 -17.73 0.00
CA GLY A 705 -7.14 -19.19 0.01
C GLY A 705 -5.88 -19.80 -0.61
N ARG A 706 -5.43 -20.94 -0.05
CA ARG A 706 -4.47 -21.81 -0.75
C ARG A 706 -5.11 -22.42 -1.99
N VAL A 707 -6.34 -22.93 -1.81
CA VAL A 707 -7.26 -23.41 -2.86
C VAL A 707 -8.56 -22.60 -2.82
N VAL A 708 -9.22 -22.45 -3.97
CA VAL A 708 -10.50 -21.75 -4.09
C VAL A 708 -11.61 -22.72 -4.50
N ILE A 709 -12.81 -22.55 -3.95
CA ILE A 709 -14.06 -23.11 -4.51
C ILE A 709 -14.90 -21.93 -4.97
N THR A 710 -15.46 -21.99 -6.18
CA THR A 710 -16.27 -20.89 -6.70
C THR A 710 -17.37 -21.34 -7.64
N ASP A 711 -18.53 -20.69 -7.52
CA ASP A 711 -19.69 -20.76 -8.40
C ASP A 711 -19.79 -19.52 -9.32
N ARG A 712 -18.68 -18.77 -9.47
CA ARG A 712 -18.59 -17.59 -10.33
C ARG A 712 -17.55 -17.82 -11.42
N VAL A 713 -17.92 -17.55 -12.69
CA VAL A 713 -16.97 -17.56 -13.82
C VAL A 713 -15.74 -16.68 -13.54
N HIS A 714 -15.97 -15.47 -13.01
CA HIS A 714 -14.86 -14.58 -12.66
C HIS A 714 -14.09 -15.00 -11.42
N GLY A 715 -14.68 -15.81 -10.53
CA GLY A 715 -13.91 -16.47 -9.48
C GLY A 715 -12.88 -17.44 -10.08
N HIS A 716 -13.28 -18.19 -11.11
CA HIS A 716 -12.40 -19.05 -11.90
C HIS A 716 -11.34 -18.25 -12.66
N ILE A 717 -11.73 -17.18 -13.38
CA ILE A 717 -10.77 -16.36 -14.14
C ILE A 717 -9.74 -15.74 -13.20
N LEU A 718 -10.15 -15.05 -12.13
CA LEU A 718 -9.21 -14.42 -11.19
C LEU A 718 -8.31 -15.46 -10.51
N ALA A 719 -8.83 -16.63 -10.15
CA ALA A 719 -8.00 -17.73 -9.62
C ALA A 719 -7.00 -18.25 -10.66
N THR A 720 -7.38 -18.32 -11.94
CA THR A 720 -6.50 -18.70 -13.06
C THR A 720 -5.40 -17.66 -13.26
N LEU A 721 -5.72 -16.36 -13.25
CA LEU A 721 -4.72 -15.29 -13.35
C LEU A 721 -3.67 -15.37 -12.24
N LEU A 722 -4.07 -15.85 -11.06
CA LEU A 722 -3.21 -15.96 -9.87
C LEU A 722 -2.53 -17.31 -9.67
N ASP A 723 -2.71 -18.22 -10.63
CA ASP A 723 -2.27 -19.61 -10.55
C ASP A 723 -2.68 -20.28 -9.22
N ILE A 724 -3.95 -20.10 -8.84
CA ILE A 724 -4.55 -20.74 -7.66
C ILE A 724 -5.27 -22.00 -8.09
N PRO A 725 -4.90 -23.20 -7.58
CA PRO A 725 -5.70 -24.40 -7.82
C PRO A 725 -7.11 -24.20 -7.27
N HIS A 726 -8.14 -24.57 -8.05
CA HIS A 726 -9.51 -24.27 -7.67
C HIS A 726 -10.54 -25.23 -8.25
N VAL A 727 -11.71 -25.26 -7.61
CA VAL A 727 -12.87 -26.04 -8.00
C VAL A 727 -13.99 -25.11 -8.44
N MET A 728 -14.52 -25.36 -9.64
CA MET A 728 -15.70 -24.74 -10.19
C MET A 728 -16.93 -25.55 -9.75
N LEU A 729 -17.83 -24.92 -9.01
CA LEU A 729 -19.13 -25.49 -8.67
C LEU A 729 -20.16 -24.95 -9.66
N ASP A 730 -20.56 -25.80 -10.60
CA ASP A 730 -21.47 -25.41 -11.66
C ASP A 730 -22.91 -25.27 -11.15
N ASN A 731 -23.69 -24.44 -11.83
CA ASN A 731 -25.11 -24.25 -11.53
C ASN A 731 -25.98 -24.93 -12.60
N GLU A 732 -27.30 -24.83 -12.45
CA GLU A 732 -28.27 -25.42 -13.39
C GLU A 732 -28.10 -24.89 -14.82
N HIS A 733 -27.57 -23.68 -14.97
CA HIS A 733 -27.36 -23.02 -16.26
C HIS A 733 -26.08 -23.47 -16.97
N LYS A 734 -25.27 -24.34 -16.35
CA LYS A 734 -24.04 -24.90 -16.92
C LYS A 734 -23.05 -23.85 -17.45
N LYS A 735 -23.10 -22.64 -16.88
CA LYS A 735 -22.31 -21.48 -17.32
C LYS A 735 -20.82 -21.73 -17.09
N LEU A 736 -20.47 -22.33 -15.95
CA LEU A 736 -19.08 -22.60 -15.59
C LEU A 736 -18.50 -23.71 -16.48
N SER A 737 -19.26 -24.79 -16.72
CA SER A 737 -18.80 -25.88 -17.59
C SER A 737 -18.72 -25.48 -19.05
N ASN A 738 -19.64 -24.66 -19.55
CA ASN A 738 -19.58 -24.13 -20.92
C ASN A 738 -18.32 -23.28 -21.12
N TYR A 739 -18.03 -22.35 -20.22
CA TYR A 739 -16.82 -21.53 -20.30
C TYR A 739 -15.54 -22.38 -20.20
N HIS A 740 -15.46 -23.24 -19.18
CA HIS A 740 -14.31 -24.12 -18.96
C HIS A 740 -14.03 -25.03 -20.15
N ARG A 741 -15.07 -25.66 -20.71
CA ARG A 741 -14.95 -26.53 -21.90
C ARG A 741 -14.47 -25.75 -23.13
N THR A 742 -14.88 -24.49 -23.24
CA THR A 742 -14.49 -23.64 -24.36
C THR A 742 -13.02 -23.25 -24.26
N TRP A 743 -12.52 -22.77 -23.12
CA TRP A 743 -11.19 -22.12 -23.09
C TRP A 743 -10.12 -22.80 -22.24
N ASN A 744 -10.50 -23.63 -21.27
CA ASN A 744 -9.62 -24.02 -20.18
C ASN A 744 -9.61 -25.54 -19.93
N LYS A 745 -10.07 -26.35 -20.90
CA LYS A 745 -10.39 -27.78 -20.70
C LYS A 745 -9.18 -28.61 -20.27
N GLY A 746 -7.97 -28.25 -20.69
CA GLY A 746 -6.74 -28.97 -20.40
C GLY A 746 -6.14 -28.69 -19.01
N LEU A 747 -6.64 -27.69 -18.27
CA LEU A 747 -6.07 -27.28 -16.99
C LEU A 747 -6.19 -28.37 -15.92
N LYS A 748 -5.03 -28.87 -15.45
CA LYS A 748 -4.97 -29.93 -14.42
C LYS A 748 -5.17 -29.41 -13.00
N ASN A 749 -5.02 -28.12 -12.75
CA ASN A 749 -5.25 -27.48 -11.45
C ASN A 749 -6.67 -26.92 -11.28
N VAL A 750 -7.53 -27.11 -12.29
CA VAL A 750 -8.95 -26.78 -12.24
C VAL A 750 -9.76 -28.08 -12.21
N ARG A 751 -10.79 -28.09 -11.36
CA ARG A 751 -11.76 -29.20 -11.25
C ARG A 751 -13.16 -28.63 -11.37
N ILE A 752 -14.11 -29.43 -11.84
CA ILE A 752 -15.50 -29.03 -11.97
C ILE A 752 -16.43 -30.13 -11.50
N THR A 753 -17.49 -29.73 -10.79
CA THR A 753 -18.59 -30.60 -10.36
C THR A 753 -19.85 -29.74 -10.19
N ASP A 754 -21.01 -30.36 -10.14
CA ASP A 754 -22.28 -29.73 -9.76
C ASP A 754 -22.72 -30.07 -8.33
N LYS A 755 -21.91 -30.84 -7.58
CA LYS A 755 -22.21 -31.22 -6.20
C LYS A 755 -21.25 -30.57 -5.20
N PRO A 756 -21.77 -29.90 -4.15
CA PRO A 756 -20.93 -29.28 -3.12
C PRO A 756 -20.00 -30.27 -2.39
N GLU A 757 -20.48 -31.48 -2.09
CA GLU A 757 -19.70 -32.50 -1.38
C GLU A 757 -18.51 -32.98 -2.21
N GLU A 758 -18.74 -33.20 -3.50
CA GLU A 758 -17.67 -33.50 -4.45
C GLU A 758 -16.72 -32.31 -4.59
N ALA A 759 -17.21 -31.07 -4.56
CA ALA A 759 -16.37 -29.89 -4.66
C ALA A 759 -15.43 -29.76 -3.47
N MET A 760 -15.93 -30.03 -2.25
CA MET A 760 -15.10 -30.10 -1.05
C MET A 760 -14.05 -31.20 -1.19
N LYS A 761 -14.44 -32.41 -1.61
CA LYS A 761 -13.50 -33.52 -1.83
C LYS A 761 -12.39 -33.14 -2.82
N MET A 762 -12.75 -32.58 -3.98
CA MET A 762 -11.79 -32.13 -4.99
C MET A 762 -10.86 -31.03 -4.45
N ALA A 763 -11.37 -30.11 -3.63
CA ALA A 763 -10.54 -29.06 -3.03
C ALA A 763 -9.51 -29.63 -2.04
N LEU A 764 -9.88 -30.66 -1.27
CA LEU A 764 -8.96 -31.39 -0.40
C LEU A 764 -7.90 -32.14 -1.21
N GLU A 765 -8.28 -32.78 -2.31
CA GLU A 765 -7.35 -33.44 -3.23
C GLU A 765 -6.37 -32.42 -3.84
N LEU A 766 -6.83 -31.22 -4.21
CA LEU A 766 -5.96 -30.15 -4.70
C LEU A 766 -4.99 -29.65 -3.63
N LEU A 767 -5.43 -29.51 -2.38
CA LEU A 767 -4.55 -29.13 -1.26
C LEU A 767 -3.41 -30.12 -1.06
N GLU A 768 -3.70 -31.42 -1.19
CA GLU A 768 -2.70 -32.48 -1.05
C GLU A 768 -1.80 -32.55 -2.29
N THR A 769 -2.38 -32.57 -3.49
CA THR A 769 -1.66 -32.67 -4.77
C THR A 769 -0.65 -31.54 -4.93
N TYR A 770 -1.00 -30.32 -4.53
CA TYR A 770 -0.16 -29.13 -4.69
C TYR A 770 0.51 -28.68 -3.38
N LYS A 771 0.53 -29.53 -2.34
CA LYS A 771 1.02 -29.18 -1.00
C LYS A 771 2.41 -28.55 -0.99
N GLU A 772 3.33 -29.08 -1.81
CA GLU A 772 4.73 -28.64 -1.90
C GLU A 772 4.91 -27.27 -2.59
N VAL A 773 3.97 -26.88 -3.46
CA VAL A 773 4.04 -25.62 -4.20
C VAL A 773 3.13 -24.53 -3.64
N LEU A 774 2.10 -24.91 -2.89
CA LEU A 774 1.17 -23.98 -2.28
C LEU A 774 1.86 -23.16 -1.18
N PRO A 775 1.70 -21.82 -1.17
CA PRO A 775 2.29 -20.99 -0.13
C PRO A 775 1.77 -21.41 1.26
N PRO A 776 2.62 -21.30 2.30
CA PRO A 776 2.18 -21.58 3.66
C PRO A 776 1.08 -20.60 4.06
N ARG A 777 0.14 -21.07 4.89
CA ARG A 777 -0.82 -20.17 5.54
C ARG A 777 -0.08 -19.22 6.46
N ILE A 778 -0.58 -18.00 6.63
CA ILE A 778 -0.10 -17.12 7.69
C ILE A 778 -0.24 -17.82 9.07
N PRO A 779 0.82 -17.81 9.91
CA PRO A 779 0.84 -18.55 11.17
C PRO A 779 -0.10 -17.96 12.23
N PHE A 780 -0.54 -16.71 12.03
CA PHE A 780 -1.18 -15.81 13.01
C PHE A 780 -0.32 -15.56 14.26
N THR A 781 0.11 -14.30 14.41
CA THR A 781 0.41 -13.65 15.69
C THR A 781 -0.91 -13.38 16.41
N GLU A 782 -1.11 -13.95 17.61
CA GLU A 782 -2.27 -13.76 18.52
C GLU A 782 -3.63 -13.57 17.83
N ILE A 783 -4.28 -14.68 17.52
CA ILE A 783 -5.69 -14.71 17.13
C ILE A 783 -6.50 -14.23 18.34
N SER A 784 -7.19 -13.10 18.24
CA SER A 784 -8.17 -12.65 19.25
C SER A 784 -9.10 -13.83 19.64
N PRO A 785 -9.42 -14.03 20.93
CA PRO A 785 -10.35 -15.08 21.35
C PRO A 785 -11.69 -15.05 20.58
N ALA A 786 -12.13 -13.86 20.15
CA ALA A 786 -13.31 -13.68 19.31
C ALA A 786 -13.19 -14.36 17.93
N PHE A 787 -11.98 -14.42 17.38
CA PHE A 787 -11.69 -15.01 16.07
C PHE A 787 -11.57 -16.55 16.17
N LEU A 788 -11.23 -17.10 17.34
CA LEU A 788 -11.31 -18.54 17.63
C LEU A 788 -12.76 -19.00 17.84
N SER A 789 -13.63 -18.14 18.40
CA SER A 789 -15.07 -18.43 18.52
C SER A 789 -15.84 -18.29 17.20
N TYR A 790 -15.23 -17.70 16.17
CA TYR A 790 -15.88 -17.50 14.88
C TYR A 790 -15.92 -18.81 14.10
N ASN A 791 -17.13 -19.30 13.80
CA ASN A 791 -17.29 -20.49 12.98
C ASN A 791 -17.18 -20.11 11.50
N TRP A 792 -15.96 -20.20 10.95
CA TRP A 792 -15.65 -19.88 9.57
C TRP A 792 -16.31 -20.81 8.53
N SER A 793 -16.85 -21.95 8.97
CA SER A 793 -17.65 -22.84 8.12
C SER A 793 -19.09 -22.36 7.93
N LYS A 794 -19.57 -21.44 8.78
CA LYS A 794 -20.88 -20.83 8.57
C LYS A 794 -20.76 -19.73 7.51
N PRO A 795 -21.65 -19.68 6.51
CA PRO A 795 -21.71 -18.55 5.59
C PRO A 795 -21.92 -17.28 6.40
N GLU A 796 -21.15 -16.22 6.13
CA GLU A 796 -21.37 -14.93 6.77
C GLU A 796 -22.79 -14.45 6.43
N THR A 797 -23.78 -14.57 7.31
CA THR A 797 -25.18 -14.18 7.00
C THR A 797 -25.44 -12.68 7.16
N SER A 798 -24.57 -11.96 7.85
CA SER A 798 -24.53 -10.50 7.95
C SER A 798 -23.24 -10.08 8.64
N TYR A 799 -22.79 -8.85 8.40
CA TYR A 799 -21.86 -8.19 9.30
C TYR A 799 -22.40 -6.82 9.69
N ALA A 800 -22.21 -6.57 10.99
CA ALA A 800 -22.45 -5.36 11.75
C ALA A 800 -21.54 -4.20 11.35
#